data_AF-A0A1J4X6I4-F1
#
_entry.id   AF-A0A1J4X6I4-F1
#
_cell.length_a   1.000
_cell.length_b   1.000
_cell.length_c   1.000
_cell.angle_alpha   90.00
_cell.angle_beta   90.00
_cell.angle_gamma   90.00
#
_symmetry.space_group_name_H-M   'P 1'
#
loop_
_entity.id
_entity.type
_entity.pdbx_description
1 polymer ?
#
loop_
_entity_poly.entity_id
_entity_poly.type
_entity_poly.pdbx_seq_one_letter_code
_entity_poly.pdbx_strand_id
1 'polypeptide(L)'
;MSNLLDASSRVALAALLHDLGKFTERARIADNATQDEANRDQYCPRTLDGRLTHVHAAFTGLAFDQVVPPELRTNANLAPFAAWGGKGADDSLINAAARHHRPETLLQWIIASADRLASGFEREEFQTYNTTPDEAPSRKLSHYTTRQETLLERIRLNNRPETSTWRYPLAPLCPNTLFPVPAQTCENDTKTTAQERYRALWEGFRQGLDLIPASHRKNLPLWLDHLDSLWLTFTHAIPSATSGIGGKVRPDVSLYDHSRTTAALAVALWRYHTDLENEPVGVRQQLQAQWDWKRESDDLGQEAWNTPKFLLVQGDFTGIQNFIFSQGSQTQKRAAKLLRGRSFYVSLLSELAALKVLESLELPASSQVVNAAGKFLIVAPNTSETIDRLHTVQAELDTWFLAHTYGQSGIGLAWLPAAASDFRQTAQGENPFQVLMKRLFQQLDEIKLQRLNLCGNTAPASPVFDGFLDRFEHGECRIDGHSPATVEHGGLWMTPLAADQIDTGKWLATCQRVLVTRNNLNHKTLRLPLFGYWVSFTAGQEETGKFGAQAQSGDLVRAWDFSLPVAADDPLWNGYARRAINAYIPRFGAINAWEADRYHGLENPEDFDPHPDEIKTLNHLARDDRRPDPEKPDRWIGAEALMVLKGDVDNLGLIFQKGLETPTFAKMAALSRQMNAFFAVYLPWLCAQEFPNTYTVFAGGDDFFLIGPWHSTLKLAQTMQQEFQRYVAQNPDIHFSAGLAMTKPGLPIRQLADLAEKALDDAKKVPGKNAVTCFGQSVSWGDFNLLMARAQGLDRVAQEHALSTGYLYGLLHLTDMAGKVEERPENALWHSRFAYRTRRLIETQFKQIENRDEREAARRRLQAELAHEIAEAGIKKHTHAYKIALFTHLYQQRD
;
A
#
# COMPACT_ATOMS: atom_id res chain seq x y z
N MET A 1 23.03 23.44 22.29
CA MET A 1 21.78 22.68 22.55
C MET A 1 21.77 21.49 21.62
N SER A 2 21.63 20.28 22.15
CA SER A 2 21.39 19.08 21.33
C SER A 2 20.09 19.28 20.57
N ASN A 3 20.08 19.11 19.25
CA ASN A 3 18.84 19.01 18.49
C ASN A 3 18.08 17.78 19.02
N LEU A 4 16.90 17.96 19.61
CA LEU A 4 16.16 16.88 20.24
C LEU A 4 15.71 15.85 19.20
N LEU A 5 15.47 16.28 17.96
CA LEU A 5 15.24 15.38 16.82
C LEU A 5 16.43 14.45 16.57
N ASP A 6 17.67 14.93 16.65
CA ASP A 6 18.85 14.06 16.47
C ASP A 6 18.94 13.04 17.60
N ALA A 7 18.66 13.45 18.84
CA ALA A 7 18.64 12.57 20.00
C ALA A 7 17.57 11.47 19.87
N SER A 8 16.33 11.85 19.52
CA SER A 8 15.25 10.92 19.19
C SER A 8 15.66 9.98 18.04
N SER A 9 16.31 10.50 17.00
CA SER A 9 16.77 9.71 15.84
C SER A 9 17.85 8.69 16.22
N ARG A 10 18.71 8.99 17.18
CA ARG A 10 19.70 8.02 17.69
C ARG A 10 19.03 6.89 18.48
N VAL A 11 18.04 7.22 19.32
CA VAL A 11 17.26 6.21 20.06
C VAL A 11 16.52 5.31 19.08
N ALA A 12 15.88 5.90 18.07
CA ALA A 12 15.27 5.16 16.97
C ALA A 12 16.26 4.25 16.24
N LEU A 13 17.46 4.74 15.90
CA LEU A 13 18.47 3.94 15.21
C LEU A 13 18.92 2.73 16.04
N ALA A 14 19.18 2.92 17.34
CA ALA A 14 19.57 1.84 18.24
C ALA A 14 18.45 0.79 18.35
N ALA A 15 17.20 1.24 18.47
CA ALA A 15 16.04 0.37 18.55
C ALA A 15 15.70 -0.31 17.21
N LEU A 16 15.89 0.35 16.07
CA LEU A 16 15.69 -0.23 14.74
C LEU A 16 16.69 -1.35 14.45
N LEU A 17 17.91 -1.23 14.98
CA LEU A 17 19.00 -2.19 14.76
C LEU A 17 19.26 -3.13 15.96
N HIS A 18 18.41 -3.14 16.99
CA HIS A 18 18.61 -3.99 18.19
C HIS A 18 18.77 -5.48 17.83
N ASP A 19 18.01 -5.92 16.84
CA ASP A 19 17.96 -7.29 16.33
C ASP A 19 18.71 -7.49 15.00
N LEU A 20 19.58 -6.54 14.60
CA LEU A 20 20.44 -6.66 13.42
C LEU A 20 21.19 -8.00 13.39
N GLY A 21 21.60 -8.45 14.57
CA GLY A 21 22.18 -9.74 14.84
C GLY A 21 21.49 -10.93 14.19
N LYS A 22 20.15 -10.93 14.12
CA LYS A 22 19.38 -12.04 13.54
C LYS A 22 19.65 -12.19 12.05
N PHE A 23 19.88 -11.08 11.34
CA PHE A 23 20.28 -11.10 9.94
C PHE A 23 21.74 -11.58 9.82
N THR A 24 22.63 -10.99 10.59
CA THR A 24 24.08 -11.15 10.43
C THR A 24 24.62 -12.47 10.98
N GLU A 25 24.03 -13.01 12.04
CA GLU A 25 24.31 -14.35 12.55
C GLU A 25 23.91 -15.41 11.51
N ARG A 26 22.72 -15.26 10.92
CA ARG A 26 22.21 -16.17 9.89
C ARG A 26 23.04 -16.10 8.61
N ALA A 27 23.58 -14.92 8.28
CA ALA A 27 24.52 -14.69 7.18
C ALA A 27 25.97 -15.13 7.46
N ARG A 28 26.30 -15.49 8.71
CA ARG A 28 27.64 -15.97 9.13
C ARG A 28 28.76 -14.98 8.73
N ILE A 29 28.63 -13.72 9.18
CA ILE A 29 29.57 -12.63 8.85
C ILE A 29 30.80 -12.53 9.78
N ALA A 30 30.90 -13.38 10.80
CA ALA A 30 31.98 -13.30 11.78
C ALA A 30 33.29 -13.85 11.20
N ASP A 31 34.17 -12.96 10.77
CA ASP A 31 35.49 -13.32 10.21
C ASP A 31 36.59 -13.40 11.29
N ASN A 32 36.36 -12.82 12.48
CA ASN A 32 37.31 -12.77 13.59
C ASN A 32 36.77 -13.50 14.84
N ALA A 33 37.32 -14.68 15.10
CA ALA A 33 36.92 -15.54 16.22
C ALA A 33 37.08 -14.88 17.60
N THR A 34 38.14 -14.08 17.80
CA THR A 34 38.42 -13.43 19.09
C THR A 34 37.41 -12.32 19.39
N GLN A 35 36.98 -11.57 18.36
CA GLN A 35 35.98 -10.52 18.53
C GLN A 35 34.57 -11.11 18.74
N ASP A 36 34.24 -12.21 18.07
CA ASP A 36 32.98 -12.95 18.29
C ASP A 36 32.90 -13.47 19.74
N GLU A 37 33.96 -14.10 20.25
CA GLU A 37 34.01 -14.59 21.62
C GLU A 37 33.84 -13.46 22.66
N ALA A 38 34.55 -12.35 22.48
CA ALA A 38 34.42 -11.17 23.36
C ALA A 38 32.99 -10.59 23.34
N ASN A 39 32.38 -10.46 22.16
CA ASN A 39 31.02 -9.96 22.03
C ASN A 39 29.99 -10.92 22.65
N ARG A 40 30.19 -12.24 22.53
CA ARG A 40 29.32 -13.23 23.18
C ARG A 40 29.35 -13.11 24.69
N ASP A 41 30.52 -12.94 25.28
CA ASP A 41 30.64 -12.75 26.73
C ASP A 41 30.01 -11.44 27.20
N GLN A 42 30.12 -10.38 26.39
CA GLN A 42 29.59 -9.06 26.72
C GLN A 42 28.06 -8.98 26.60
N TYR A 43 27.47 -9.53 25.53
CA TYR A 43 26.08 -9.25 25.15
C TYR A 43 25.12 -10.40 25.42
N CYS A 44 25.57 -11.65 25.37
CA CYS A 44 24.68 -12.80 25.46
C CYS A 44 24.38 -13.16 26.93
N PRO A 45 23.10 -13.38 27.30
CA PRO A 45 22.75 -14.00 28.57
C PRO A 45 23.28 -15.44 28.66
N ARG A 46 23.41 -15.94 29.90
CA ARG A 46 23.75 -17.34 30.20
C ARG A 46 22.63 -17.98 31.02
N THR A 47 22.24 -19.20 30.65
CA THR A 47 21.35 -20.03 31.48
C THR A 47 22.08 -20.54 32.72
N LEU A 48 21.33 -21.14 33.67
CA LEU A 48 21.89 -21.64 34.95
C LEU A 48 22.98 -22.71 34.75
N ASP A 49 22.92 -23.46 33.66
CA ASP A 49 23.90 -24.46 33.22
C ASP A 49 25.08 -23.86 32.42
N GLY A 50 25.16 -22.52 32.30
CA GLY A 50 26.29 -21.81 31.70
C GLY A 50 26.24 -21.63 30.18
N ARG A 51 25.20 -22.17 29.51
CA ARG A 51 24.99 -22.07 28.06
C ARG A 51 24.56 -20.65 27.66
N LEU A 52 25.14 -20.15 26.56
CA LEU A 52 24.78 -18.85 25.98
C LEU A 52 23.43 -18.91 25.26
N THR A 53 22.60 -17.88 25.42
CA THR A 53 21.36 -17.68 24.65
C THR A 53 21.39 -16.35 23.90
N HIS A 54 20.51 -16.16 22.91
CA HIS A 54 20.41 -14.93 22.11
C HIS A 54 21.74 -14.54 21.47
N VAL A 55 22.39 -15.51 20.80
CA VAL A 55 23.71 -15.32 20.17
C VAL A 55 23.68 -14.17 19.17
N HIS A 56 22.52 -13.90 18.56
CA HIS A 56 22.32 -12.75 17.68
C HIS A 56 22.72 -11.42 18.34
N ALA A 57 22.56 -11.24 19.65
CA ALA A 57 22.98 -10.02 20.35
C ALA A 57 24.47 -9.69 20.15
N ALA A 58 25.34 -10.71 20.15
CA ALA A 58 26.76 -10.55 19.86
C ALA A 58 27.01 -10.09 18.43
N PHE A 59 26.23 -10.63 17.48
CA PHE A 59 26.30 -10.27 16.06
C PHE A 59 25.74 -8.88 15.78
N THR A 60 24.76 -8.39 16.55
CA THR A 60 24.36 -6.97 16.52
C THR A 60 25.57 -6.09 16.83
N GLY A 61 26.30 -6.39 17.90
CA GLY A 61 27.52 -5.67 18.28
C GLY A 61 28.64 -5.76 17.23
N LEU A 62 28.78 -6.88 16.53
CA LEU A 62 29.79 -7.07 15.46
C LEU A 62 29.46 -6.25 14.20
N ALA A 63 28.17 -6.19 13.85
CA ALA A 63 27.73 -5.66 12.57
C ALA A 63 27.35 -4.17 12.61
N PHE A 64 27.14 -3.59 13.79
CA PHE A 64 26.63 -2.23 13.93
C PHE A 64 27.47 -1.20 13.16
N ASP A 65 28.79 -1.31 13.29
CA ASP A 65 29.81 -0.52 12.59
C ASP A 65 29.91 -0.82 11.09
N GLN A 66 29.17 -1.79 10.57
CA GLN A 66 29.07 -2.01 9.13
C GLN A 66 27.88 -1.26 8.52
N VAL A 67 26.91 -0.84 9.34
CA VAL A 67 25.66 -0.21 8.90
C VAL A 67 25.71 1.31 9.02
N VAL A 68 26.14 1.82 10.18
CA VAL A 68 26.11 3.27 10.46
C VAL A 68 27.29 3.96 9.78
N PRO A 69 27.12 4.98 8.93
CA PRO A 69 28.24 5.61 8.21
C PRO A 69 29.24 6.34 9.15
N PRO A 70 30.55 6.38 8.84
CA PRO A 70 31.57 7.01 9.68
C PRO A 70 31.28 8.49 10.03
N GLU A 71 30.62 9.21 9.15
CA GLU A 71 30.24 10.61 9.31
C GLU A 71 29.31 10.83 10.51
N LEU A 72 28.46 9.85 10.85
CA LEU A 72 27.55 9.93 12.00
C LEU A 72 28.23 9.49 13.30
N ARG A 73 29.35 8.77 13.22
CA ARG A 73 30.13 8.27 14.37
C ARG A 73 31.07 9.33 14.94
N THR A 74 31.56 10.22 14.08
CA THR A 74 32.57 11.23 14.41
C THR A 74 31.99 12.53 14.98
N ASN A 75 30.67 12.63 15.11
CA ASN A 75 30.01 13.80 15.69
C ASN A 75 30.32 13.92 17.19
N ALA A 76 30.69 15.13 17.65
CA ALA A 76 31.07 15.40 19.03
C ALA A 76 29.92 15.26 20.04
N ASN A 77 28.66 15.33 19.60
CA ASN A 77 27.49 15.14 20.45
C ASN A 77 26.65 13.95 19.99
N LEU A 78 26.66 12.87 20.77
CA LEU A 78 25.87 11.65 20.53
C LEU A 78 24.72 11.45 21.52
N ALA A 79 24.32 12.51 22.24
CA ALA A 79 23.21 12.46 23.18
C ALA A 79 21.97 11.76 22.59
N PRO A 80 21.28 10.91 23.36
CA PRO A 80 21.52 10.64 24.79
C PRO A 80 22.65 9.62 25.06
N PHE A 81 23.29 9.08 24.01
CA PHE A 81 24.36 8.08 24.14
C PHE A 81 25.72 8.71 24.37
N ALA A 82 26.63 7.90 24.91
CA ALA A 82 28.04 8.25 25.04
C ALA A 82 28.74 8.34 23.68
N ALA A 83 29.91 9.00 23.66
CA ALA A 83 30.74 9.17 22.48
C ALA A 83 31.15 7.83 21.84
N TRP A 84 31.26 7.80 20.51
CA TRP A 84 31.62 6.60 19.75
C TRP A 84 33.03 6.15 20.12
N GLY A 85 33.19 4.87 20.47
CA GLY A 85 34.50 4.33 20.89
C GLY A 85 35.00 4.83 22.26
N GLY A 86 34.16 5.50 23.05
CA GLY A 86 34.49 5.86 24.44
C GLY A 86 34.83 4.61 25.26
N LYS A 87 36.02 4.59 25.88
CA LYS A 87 36.44 3.45 26.72
C LYS A 87 35.51 3.32 27.93
N GLY A 88 34.91 2.14 28.09
CA GLY A 88 34.04 1.84 29.24
C GLY A 88 32.67 2.53 29.22
N ALA A 89 32.20 2.97 28.05
CA ALA A 89 30.89 3.60 27.93
C ALA A 89 29.75 2.56 27.86
N ASP A 90 29.11 2.26 29.00
CA ASP A 90 27.99 1.31 29.07
C ASP A 90 26.80 1.73 28.17
N ASP A 91 26.52 3.03 28.07
CA ASP A 91 25.45 3.62 27.23
C ASP A 91 25.95 4.13 25.86
N SER A 92 26.76 3.33 25.16
CA SER A 92 27.01 3.56 23.73
C SER A 92 25.82 3.10 22.90
N LEU A 93 25.65 3.66 21.69
CA LEU A 93 24.56 3.33 20.78
C LEU A 93 24.57 1.83 20.40
N ILE A 94 25.76 1.26 20.21
CA ILE A 94 25.99 -0.17 19.95
C ILE A 94 25.57 -1.03 21.14
N ASN A 95 26.01 -0.65 22.35
CA ASN A 95 25.67 -1.37 23.58
C ASN A 95 24.16 -1.33 23.84
N ALA A 96 23.51 -0.20 23.60
CA ALA A 96 22.07 -0.06 23.76
C ALA A 96 21.29 -1.01 22.84
N ALA A 97 21.70 -1.12 21.57
CA ALA A 97 21.13 -2.07 20.62
C ALA A 97 21.43 -3.54 21.02
N ALA A 98 22.68 -3.87 21.33
CA ALA A 98 23.12 -5.24 21.58
C ALA A 98 22.75 -5.80 22.97
N ARG A 99 22.55 -4.95 23.98
CA ARG A 99 22.24 -5.37 25.37
C ARG A 99 20.75 -5.46 25.69
N HIS A 100 19.84 -5.40 24.72
CA HIS A 100 18.39 -5.44 25.01
C HIS A 100 17.93 -6.75 25.71
N HIS A 101 18.66 -7.86 25.54
CA HIS A 101 18.44 -9.11 26.31
C HIS A 101 19.14 -9.14 27.67
N ARG A 102 20.12 -8.26 27.91
CA ARG A 102 20.86 -8.10 29.17
C ARG A 102 21.01 -6.61 29.55
N PRO A 103 19.91 -5.89 29.78
CA PRO A 103 19.95 -4.45 30.00
C PRO A 103 20.40 -4.10 31.42
N GLU A 104 21.31 -3.14 31.55
CA GLU A 104 21.90 -2.68 32.82
C GLU A 104 21.68 -1.17 33.05
N THR A 105 21.56 -0.40 31.98
CA THR A 105 21.37 1.06 31.99
C THR A 105 19.95 1.46 31.57
N LEU A 106 19.60 2.73 31.75
CA LEU A 106 18.28 3.24 31.35
C LEU A 106 18.01 3.07 29.85
N LEU A 107 18.94 3.48 28.98
CA LEU A 107 18.71 3.44 27.52
C LEU A 107 18.60 2.00 27.01
N GLN A 108 19.38 1.07 27.59
CA GLN A 108 19.24 -0.37 27.31
C GLN A 108 17.87 -0.90 27.75
N TRP A 109 17.38 -0.49 28.93
CA TRP A 109 16.06 -0.87 29.44
C TRP A 109 14.90 -0.29 28.61
N ILE A 110 15.06 0.92 28.05
CA ILE A 110 14.09 1.51 27.12
C ILE A 110 13.95 0.63 25.87
N ILE A 111 15.07 0.27 25.22
CA ILE A 111 15.06 -0.57 24.01
C ILE A 111 14.50 -1.96 24.34
N ALA A 112 14.94 -2.56 25.46
CA ALA A 112 14.45 -3.85 25.91
C ALA A 112 12.95 -3.85 26.19
N SER A 113 12.42 -2.79 26.80
CA SER A 113 10.98 -2.68 27.08
C SER A 113 10.18 -2.51 25.80
N ALA A 114 10.67 -1.69 24.86
CA ALA A 114 10.02 -1.47 23.58
C ALA A 114 9.96 -2.74 22.72
N ASP A 115 11.06 -3.52 22.66
CA ASP A 115 11.14 -4.81 21.97
C ASP A 115 10.06 -5.79 22.48
N ARG A 116 9.94 -5.89 23.81
CA ARG A 116 8.98 -6.79 24.44
C ARG A 116 7.53 -6.36 24.21
N LEU A 117 7.25 -5.06 24.25
CA LEU A 117 5.92 -4.50 23.98
C LEU A 117 5.51 -4.67 22.51
N ALA A 118 6.43 -4.49 21.56
CA ALA A 118 6.15 -4.69 20.13
C ALA A 118 5.69 -6.13 19.81
N SER A 119 6.30 -7.11 20.49
CA SER A 119 5.96 -8.54 20.40
C SER A 119 4.68 -8.92 21.16
N GLY A 120 4.23 -8.08 22.08
CA GLY A 120 3.09 -8.31 22.96
C GLY A 120 3.30 -9.39 24.02
N PHE A 121 4.54 -9.57 24.48
CA PHE A 121 4.86 -10.57 25.49
C PHE A 121 4.22 -10.26 26.85
N GLU A 122 3.74 -11.32 27.52
CA GLU A 122 3.49 -11.30 28.96
C GLU A 122 4.76 -11.59 29.78
N ARG A 123 4.75 -11.19 31.06
CA ARG A 123 5.89 -11.32 31.98
C ARG A 123 6.45 -12.76 32.04
N GLU A 124 5.57 -13.75 32.24
CA GLU A 124 5.95 -15.16 32.38
C GLU A 124 6.35 -15.80 31.04
N GLU A 125 5.65 -15.43 29.96
CA GLU A 125 5.96 -15.90 28.62
C GLU A 125 7.34 -15.41 28.16
N PHE A 126 7.68 -14.16 28.46
CA PHE A 126 9.00 -13.61 28.19
C PHE A 126 10.11 -14.33 28.95
N GLN A 127 9.90 -14.64 30.23
CA GLN A 127 10.89 -15.40 31.03
C GLN A 127 11.17 -16.77 30.45
N THR A 128 10.10 -17.46 30.07
CA THR A 128 10.19 -18.78 29.46
C THR A 128 10.85 -18.68 28.08
N TYR A 129 10.58 -17.61 27.33
CA TYR A 129 11.17 -17.35 26.02
C TYR A 129 12.69 -17.15 26.16
N ASN A 130 13.13 -16.33 27.11
CA ASN A 130 14.55 -16.03 27.32
C ASN A 130 15.40 -17.25 27.73
N THR A 131 14.77 -18.25 28.34
CA THR A 131 15.45 -19.47 28.81
C THR A 131 15.36 -20.61 27.79
N THR A 132 14.54 -20.46 26.75
CA THR A 132 14.38 -21.44 25.68
C THR A 132 15.50 -21.30 24.64
N PRO A 133 16.18 -22.38 24.25
CA PRO A 133 17.18 -22.31 23.19
C PRO A 133 16.55 -22.05 21.82
N ASP A 134 17.28 -21.33 20.96
CA ASP A 134 16.85 -21.02 19.59
C ASP A 134 16.64 -22.28 18.72
N GLU A 135 17.36 -23.37 19.02
CA GLU A 135 17.22 -24.68 18.37
C GLU A 135 16.72 -25.74 19.40
N ALA A 136 15.57 -26.35 19.12
CA ALA A 136 15.04 -27.48 19.89
C ALA A 136 15.39 -28.82 19.19
N PRO A 137 15.89 -29.85 19.90
CA PRO A 137 16.34 -31.11 19.30
C PRO A 137 15.25 -31.90 18.54
N SER A 138 13.97 -31.64 18.82
CA SER A 138 12.81 -32.34 18.24
C SER A 138 12.29 -31.73 16.94
N ARG A 139 12.92 -30.66 16.42
CA ARG A 139 12.37 -29.84 15.31
C ARG A 139 13.00 -30.20 13.95
N LYS A 140 12.18 -30.20 12.90
CA LYS A 140 12.63 -30.41 11.51
C LYS A 140 13.35 -29.20 10.89
N LEU A 141 13.07 -27.98 11.37
CA LEU A 141 13.62 -26.72 10.82
C LEU A 141 14.42 -25.96 11.89
N SER A 142 15.50 -25.31 11.45
CA SER A 142 16.40 -24.46 12.26
C SER A 142 16.12 -22.97 12.02
N HIS A 143 16.68 -22.06 12.81
CA HIS A 143 16.55 -20.61 12.57
C HIS A 143 17.15 -20.13 11.24
N TYR A 144 18.01 -20.94 10.60
CA TYR A 144 18.48 -20.69 9.24
C TYR A 144 17.44 -21.09 8.19
N THR A 145 16.71 -22.20 8.41
CA THR A 145 15.82 -22.80 7.39
C THR A 145 14.36 -22.40 7.55
N THR A 146 13.93 -21.94 8.73
CA THR A 146 12.60 -21.36 8.94
C THR A 146 12.40 -20.13 8.05
N ARG A 147 11.23 -20.04 7.41
CA ARG A 147 10.81 -18.90 6.59
C ARG A 147 9.65 -18.17 7.26
N GLN A 148 9.45 -16.91 6.88
CA GLN A 148 8.39 -16.10 7.44
C GLN A 148 7.01 -16.57 6.93
N GLU A 149 6.08 -16.81 7.83
CA GLU A 149 4.67 -17.08 7.54
C GLU A 149 3.96 -15.80 7.06
N THR A 150 2.97 -15.95 6.19
CA THR A 150 2.11 -14.82 5.79
C THR A 150 0.97 -14.62 6.78
N LEU A 151 0.76 -13.37 7.22
CA LEU A 151 -0.40 -13.01 8.05
C LEU A 151 -1.71 -13.17 7.28
N LEU A 152 -1.67 -13.03 5.95
CA LEU A 152 -2.85 -13.11 5.09
C LEU A 152 -3.48 -14.49 5.09
N GLU A 153 -2.70 -15.59 5.16
CA GLU A 153 -3.26 -16.95 5.28
C GLU A 153 -4.03 -17.14 6.60
N ARG A 154 -3.54 -16.48 7.67
CA ARG A 154 -4.02 -16.67 9.05
C ARG A 154 -5.28 -15.89 9.39
N ILE A 155 -5.61 -14.85 8.61
CA ILE A 155 -6.82 -14.06 8.81
C ILE A 155 -8.05 -14.95 8.70
N ARG A 156 -8.90 -14.92 9.72
CA ARG A 156 -10.13 -15.70 9.76
C ARG A 156 -11.28 -14.82 10.21
N LEU A 157 -12.29 -14.69 9.35
CA LEU A 157 -13.55 -14.03 9.72
C LEU A 157 -14.60 -15.04 10.19
N ASN A 158 -14.42 -16.31 9.78
CA ASN A 158 -15.29 -17.43 10.10
C ASN A 158 -14.52 -18.54 10.83
N ASN A 159 -15.25 -19.45 11.49
CA ASN A 159 -14.66 -20.62 12.17
C ASN A 159 -14.15 -21.64 11.15
N ARG A 160 -12.93 -21.43 10.64
CA ARG A 160 -12.19 -22.36 9.78
C ARG A 160 -10.89 -22.85 10.45
N PRO A 161 -10.46 -24.09 10.16
CA PRO A 161 -9.21 -24.62 10.73
C PRO A 161 -8.02 -23.74 10.33
N GLU A 162 -7.06 -23.59 11.25
CA GLU A 162 -5.84 -22.85 10.98
C GLU A 162 -4.99 -23.63 9.97
N THR A 163 -4.52 -22.94 8.93
CA THR A 163 -3.57 -23.47 7.94
C THR A 163 -2.31 -22.60 7.97
N SER A 164 -1.16 -23.23 7.77
CA SER A 164 0.13 -22.55 7.64
C SER A 164 0.95 -23.30 6.59
N THR A 165 0.66 -23.00 5.33
CA THR A 165 1.21 -23.66 4.15
C THR A 165 1.96 -22.71 3.24
N TRP A 166 1.91 -21.41 3.51
CA TRP A 166 2.53 -20.37 2.69
C TRP A 166 3.61 -19.59 3.45
N ARG A 167 4.68 -19.23 2.75
CA ARG A 167 5.86 -18.55 3.30
C ARG A 167 6.36 -17.46 2.36
N TYR A 168 6.98 -16.42 2.89
CA TYR A 168 7.73 -15.48 2.06
C TYR A 168 9.10 -16.05 1.67
N PRO A 169 9.49 -15.99 0.38
CA PRO A 169 10.81 -16.38 -0.05
C PRO A 169 11.87 -15.41 0.50
N LEU A 170 13.05 -15.94 0.86
CA LEU A 170 14.15 -15.13 1.37
C LEU A 170 14.88 -14.42 0.21
N ALA A 171 14.43 -13.21 -0.12
CA ALA A 171 14.96 -12.37 -1.19
C ALA A 171 14.64 -10.88 -0.92
N PRO A 172 15.27 -9.92 -1.63
CA PRO A 172 14.91 -8.51 -1.52
C PRO A 172 13.46 -8.24 -1.94
N LEU A 173 12.85 -7.21 -1.37
CA LEU A 173 11.50 -6.77 -1.70
C LEU A 173 11.42 -6.31 -3.16
N CYS A 174 10.61 -6.99 -3.96
CA CYS A 174 10.33 -6.71 -5.36
C CYS A 174 8.90 -7.19 -5.71
N PRO A 175 8.34 -6.87 -6.90
CA PRO A 175 7.01 -7.33 -7.30
C PRO A 175 6.76 -8.83 -7.10
N ASN A 176 7.74 -9.69 -7.38
CA ASN A 176 7.59 -11.14 -7.21
C ASN A 176 7.63 -11.59 -5.75
N THR A 177 8.57 -11.07 -4.95
CA THR A 177 8.79 -11.51 -3.56
C THR A 177 7.74 -10.97 -2.59
N LEU A 178 6.87 -10.05 -3.05
CA LEU A 178 5.63 -9.68 -2.38
C LEU A 178 4.67 -10.86 -2.18
N PHE A 179 4.75 -11.89 -3.04
CA PHE A 179 3.83 -13.01 -2.98
C PHE A 179 4.40 -14.13 -2.11
N PRO A 180 3.59 -14.70 -1.21
CA PRO A 180 4.02 -15.89 -0.52
C PRO A 180 4.01 -17.08 -1.49
N VAL A 181 4.86 -18.07 -1.22
CA VAL A 181 4.99 -19.32 -1.96
C VAL A 181 4.69 -20.51 -1.07
N PRO A 182 4.31 -21.69 -1.61
CA PRO A 182 4.08 -22.87 -0.78
C PRO A 182 5.34 -23.23 0.01
N ALA A 183 5.18 -23.59 1.29
CA ALA A 183 6.29 -23.86 2.21
C ALA A 183 7.28 -24.90 1.65
N GLN A 184 6.77 -25.92 0.94
CA GLN A 184 7.58 -26.95 0.31
C GLN A 184 8.53 -26.42 -0.78
N THR A 185 8.36 -25.20 -1.26
CA THR A 185 9.25 -24.59 -2.27
C THR A 185 10.45 -23.87 -1.66
N CYS A 186 10.39 -23.48 -0.39
CA CYS A 186 11.39 -22.60 0.24
C CYS A 186 11.92 -23.06 1.60
N GLU A 187 11.34 -24.11 2.20
CA GLU A 187 11.79 -24.70 3.48
C GLU A 187 12.56 -26.03 3.30
N ASN A 188 12.92 -26.40 2.07
CA ASN A 188 13.72 -27.60 1.78
C ASN A 188 15.24 -27.34 1.80
N ASP A 189 15.66 -26.10 2.08
CA ASP A 189 17.08 -25.73 2.09
C ASP A 189 17.86 -26.52 3.15
N THR A 190 19.08 -26.92 2.81
CA THR A 190 20.05 -27.34 3.83
C THR A 190 20.48 -26.13 4.67
N LYS A 191 21.04 -26.37 5.86
CA LYS A 191 21.59 -25.30 6.71
C LYS A 191 22.60 -24.43 5.95
N THR A 192 23.46 -25.04 5.14
CA THR A 192 24.47 -24.35 4.32
C THR A 192 23.83 -23.49 3.24
N THR A 193 22.90 -24.04 2.46
CA THR A 193 22.19 -23.30 1.41
C THR A 193 21.42 -22.11 1.97
N ALA A 194 20.77 -22.29 3.13
CA ALA A 194 20.07 -21.19 3.78
C ALA A 194 21.05 -20.08 4.23
N GLN A 195 22.21 -20.42 4.77
CA GLN A 195 23.24 -19.45 5.16
C GLN A 195 23.79 -18.69 3.95
N GLU A 196 24.01 -19.36 2.82
CA GLU A 196 24.43 -18.72 1.57
C GLU A 196 23.39 -17.70 1.08
N ARG A 197 22.09 -18.02 1.16
CA ARG A 197 21.01 -17.08 0.83
C ARG A 197 21.00 -15.86 1.75
N TYR A 198 21.14 -16.05 3.06
CA TYR A 198 21.27 -14.94 4.00
C TYR A 198 22.51 -14.09 3.74
N ARG A 199 23.64 -14.71 3.36
CA ARG A 199 24.87 -13.99 3.01
C ARG A 199 24.69 -13.15 1.75
N ALA A 200 24.10 -13.70 0.69
CA ALA A 200 23.79 -12.93 -0.52
C ALA A 200 22.86 -11.74 -0.23
N LEU A 201 21.85 -11.94 0.63
CA LEU A 201 20.95 -10.87 1.07
C LEU A 201 21.71 -9.78 1.87
N TRP A 202 22.64 -10.17 2.75
CA TRP A 202 23.48 -9.24 3.52
C TRP A 202 24.44 -8.44 2.63
N GLU A 203 25.06 -9.08 1.65
CA GLU A 203 25.93 -8.42 0.67
C GLU A 203 25.14 -7.40 -0.16
N GLY A 204 23.92 -7.76 -0.61
CA GLY A 204 23.01 -6.83 -1.29
C GLY A 204 22.62 -5.64 -0.40
N PHE A 205 22.32 -5.87 0.88
CA PHE A 205 22.04 -4.81 1.85
C PHE A 205 23.25 -3.86 2.01
N ARG A 206 24.47 -4.41 2.14
CA ARG A 206 25.70 -3.62 2.23
C ARG A 206 25.93 -2.76 1.00
N GLN A 207 25.79 -3.33 -0.19
CA GLN A 207 25.87 -2.58 -1.45
C GLN A 207 24.79 -1.50 -1.50
N GLY A 208 23.60 -1.78 -1.00
CA GLY A 208 22.50 -0.84 -0.88
C GLY A 208 22.82 0.39 -0.01
N LEU A 209 23.60 0.24 1.07
CA LEU A 209 24.06 1.36 1.90
C LEU A 209 24.94 2.33 1.10
N ASP A 210 25.79 1.79 0.21
CA ASP A 210 26.68 2.59 -0.63
C ASP A 210 25.93 3.42 -1.69
N LEU A 211 24.70 3.03 -2.04
CA LEU A 211 23.83 3.78 -2.93
C LEU A 211 23.25 5.06 -2.29
N ILE A 212 23.18 5.13 -0.95
CA ILE A 212 22.71 6.34 -0.25
C ILE A 212 23.65 7.50 -0.58
N PRO A 213 23.17 8.66 -1.06
CA PRO A 213 24.02 9.79 -1.41
C PRO A 213 24.95 10.19 -0.26
N ALA A 214 26.25 10.33 -0.55
CA ALA A 214 27.26 10.67 0.45
C ALA A 214 26.95 12.00 1.18
N SER A 215 26.36 12.96 0.47
CA SER A 215 25.90 14.23 1.05
C SER A 215 24.82 14.08 2.12
N HIS A 216 24.01 13.02 2.05
CA HIS A 216 22.90 12.78 2.99
C HIS A 216 23.39 12.07 4.25
N ARG A 217 24.51 11.34 4.19
CA ARG A 217 25.06 10.54 5.31
C ARG A 217 25.48 11.36 6.53
N LYS A 218 25.59 12.69 6.40
CA LYS A 218 25.90 13.60 7.52
C LYS A 218 24.65 14.06 8.28
N ASN A 219 23.48 13.94 7.68
CA ASN A 219 22.20 14.37 8.24
C ASN A 219 21.48 13.13 8.78
N LEU A 220 21.53 12.90 10.10
CA LEU A 220 21.02 11.68 10.73
C LEU A 220 19.52 11.43 10.44
N PRO A 221 18.60 12.40 10.64
CA PRO A 221 17.18 12.18 10.32
C PRO A 221 16.92 11.82 8.85
N LEU A 222 17.59 12.50 7.92
CA LEU A 222 17.45 12.23 6.48
C LEU A 222 18.03 10.86 6.10
N TRP A 223 19.21 10.54 6.60
CA TRP A 223 19.84 9.23 6.38
C TRP A 223 19.02 8.10 7.00
N LEU A 224 18.41 8.30 8.17
CA LEU A 224 17.57 7.30 8.82
C LEU A 224 16.30 6.98 8.00
N ASP A 225 15.69 7.97 7.34
CA ASP A 225 14.56 7.75 6.41
C ASP A 225 14.98 6.90 5.19
N HIS A 226 16.22 7.11 4.68
CA HIS A 226 16.80 6.27 3.63
C HIS A 226 17.09 4.85 4.13
N LEU A 227 17.74 4.72 5.30
CA LEU A 227 18.05 3.43 5.92
C LEU A 227 16.77 2.61 6.14
N ASP A 228 15.68 3.23 6.57
CA ASP A 228 14.43 2.54 6.85
C ASP A 228 13.86 1.82 5.61
N SER A 229 13.87 2.49 4.44
CA SER A 229 13.43 1.88 3.18
C SER A 229 14.37 0.77 2.70
N LEU A 230 15.69 0.93 2.91
CA LEU A 230 16.67 -0.11 2.65
C LEU A 230 16.47 -1.32 3.58
N TRP A 231 16.26 -1.06 4.87
CA TRP A 231 16.00 -2.08 5.90
C TRP A 231 14.74 -2.87 5.56
N LEU A 232 13.65 -2.19 5.18
CA LEU A 232 12.44 -2.82 4.65
C LEU A 232 12.78 -3.75 3.47
N THR A 233 13.50 -3.24 2.48
CA THR A 233 13.79 -3.98 1.25
C THR A 233 14.51 -5.30 1.53
N PHE A 234 15.46 -5.34 2.46
CA PHE A 234 16.27 -6.53 2.71
C PHE A 234 15.82 -7.37 3.91
N THR A 235 14.86 -6.90 4.72
CA THR A 235 14.44 -7.63 5.95
C THR A 235 12.94 -7.91 6.04
N HIS A 236 12.14 -7.57 5.01
CA HIS A 236 10.70 -7.83 4.99
C HIS A 236 10.30 -9.32 5.04
N ALA A 237 11.20 -10.23 4.63
CA ALA A 237 10.99 -11.67 4.57
C ALA A 237 11.81 -12.45 5.60
N ILE A 238 12.61 -11.75 6.41
CA ILE A 238 13.37 -12.35 7.50
C ILE A 238 12.44 -12.46 8.70
N PRO A 239 12.14 -13.66 9.23
CA PRO A 239 11.31 -13.77 10.42
C PRO A 239 12.02 -13.17 11.65
N SER A 240 11.32 -12.30 12.39
CA SER A 240 11.83 -11.68 13.62
C SER A 240 12.03 -12.71 14.73
N ALA A 241 11.21 -13.74 14.78
CA ALA A 241 11.37 -14.89 15.66
C ALA A 241 11.21 -16.19 14.87
N THR A 242 12.11 -17.14 15.07
CA THR A 242 12.07 -18.48 14.45
C THR A 242 11.66 -19.58 15.44
N SER A 243 11.61 -19.22 16.73
CA SER A 243 11.39 -20.12 17.86
C SER A 243 10.39 -19.50 18.85
N GLY A 244 9.48 -20.34 19.32
CA GLY A 244 8.60 -20.07 20.43
C GLY A 244 8.45 -21.33 21.26
N ILE A 245 8.42 -21.15 22.58
CA ILE A 245 8.13 -22.16 23.59
C ILE A 245 6.98 -23.05 23.14
N GLY A 246 7.19 -24.36 23.01
CA GLY A 246 6.11 -25.32 22.70
C GLY A 246 5.31 -25.04 21.41
N GLY A 247 5.83 -24.24 20.47
CA GLY A 247 5.11 -23.83 19.26
C GLY A 247 4.23 -22.58 19.39
N LYS A 248 4.31 -21.81 20.49
CA LYS A 248 3.47 -20.63 20.73
C LYS A 248 3.85 -19.38 19.94
N VAL A 249 5.14 -19.09 19.75
CA VAL A 249 5.61 -17.95 18.92
C VAL A 249 5.83 -18.42 17.49
N ARG A 250 5.06 -17.84 16.56
CA ARG A 250 5.11 -18.16 15.13
C ARG A 250 5.99 -17.14 14.38
N PRO A 251 6.62 -17.55 13.26
CA PRO A 251 7.46 -16.67 12.45
C PRO A 251 6.62 -15.80 11.50
N ASP A 252 5.58 -15.12 11.98
CA ASP A 252 4.61 -14.39 11.15
C ASP A 252 4.82 -12.86 11.11
N VAL A 253 5.81 -12.37 11.83
CA VAL A 253 6.24 -10.96 11.83
C VAL A 253 7.64 -10.87 11.20
N SER A 254 7.83 -9.90 10.31
CA SER A 254 9.15 -9.66 9.70
C SER A 254 10.07 -8.94 10.67
N LEU A 255 11.37 -9.12 10.48
CA LEU A 255 12.40 -8.38 11.20
C LEU A 255 12.22 -6.87 11.00
N TYR A 256 11.83 -6.42 9.81
CA TYR A 256 11.50 -5.03 9.54
C TYR A 256 10.35 -4.52 10.43
N ASP A 257 9.18 -5.17 10.38
CA ASP A 257 7.98 -4.68 11.07
C ASP A 257 8.16 -4.67 12.59
N HIS A 258 8.83 -5.70 13.13
CA HIS A 258 9.24 -5.76 14.52
C HIS A 258 10.18 -4.60 14.88
N SER A 259 11.27 -4.42 14.14
CA SER A 259 12.24 -3.35 14.38
C SER A 259 11.62 -1.95 14.30
N ARG A 260 10.73 -1.74 13.32
CA ARG A 260 10.05 -0.47 13.09
C ARG A 260 9.13 -0.09 14.25
N THR A 261 8.33 -1.05 14.72
CA THR A 261 7.42 -0.83 15.87
C THR A 261 8.19 -0.66 17.18
N THR A 262 9.26 -1.44 17.39
CA THR A 262 10.18 -1.28 18.52
C THR A 262 10.82 0.11 18.53
N ALA A 263 11.26 0.62 17.38
CA ALA A 263 11.83 1.97 17.28
C ALA A 263 10.82 3.07 17.66
N ALA A 264 9.57 2.97 17.20
CA ALA A 264 8.52 3.92 17.54
C ALA A 264 8.21 3.94 19.04
N LEU A 265 8.07 2.76 19.66
CA LEU A 265 7.83 2.62 21.10
C LEU A 265 9.02 3.09 21.94
N ALA A 266 10.25 2.77 21.54
CA ALA A 266 11.46 3.17 22.27
C ALA A 266 11.61 4.68 22.32
N VAL A 267 11.38 5.37 21.20
CA VAL A 267 11.44 6.84 21.15
C VAL A 267 10.36 7.46 22.03
N ALA A 268 9.10 7.00 21.93
CA ALA A 268 8.01 7.54 22.73
C ALA A 268 8.24 7.33 24.24
N LEU A 269 8.73 6.14 24.63
CA LEU A 269 9.05 5.84 26.03
C LEU A 269 10.21 6.70 26.55
N TRP A 270 11.28 6.85 25.77
CA TRP A 270 12.41 7.70 26.13
C TRP A 270 12.00 9.16 26.26
N ARG A 271 11.26 9.69 25.27
CA ARG A 271 10.78 11.08 25.26
C ARG A 271 9.82 11.35 26.40
N TYR A 272 8.91 10.44 26.74
CA TYR A 272 8.00 10.61 27.88
C TYR A 272 8.78 10.91 29.17
N HIS A 273 9.82 10.12 29.45
CA HIS A 273 10.60 10.30 30.66
C HIS A 273 11.57 11.49 30.60
N THR A 274 12.13 11.76 29.42
CA THR A 274 13.07 12.88 29.23
C THR A 274 12.37 14.23 29.29
N ASP A 275 11.20 14.35 28.63
CA ASP A 275 10.42 15.58 28.56
C ASP A 275 9.78 15.93 29.92
N LEU A 276 9.49 14.92 30.76
CA LEU A 276 9.03 15.11 32.14
C LEU A 276 10.16 15.23 33.17
N GLU A 277 11.41 15.24 32.72
CA GLU A 277 12.61 15.31 33.57
C GLU A 277 12.60 14.26 34.70
N ASN A 278 12.11 13.04 34.40
CA ASN A 278 12.09 11.98 35.39
C ASN A 278 13.51 11.49 35.72
N GLU A 279 13.77 11.27 37.00
CA GLU A 279 15.07 10.79 37.49
C GLU A 279 15.47 9.45 36.86
N PRO A 280 16.58 9.39 36.09
CA PRO A 280 16.95 8.21 35.30
C PRO A 280 17.05 6.90 36.09
N VAL A 281 17.53 6.99 37.33
CA VAL A 281 17.66 5.82 38.22
C VAL A 281 16.29 5.27 38.60
N GLY A 282 15.32 6.14 38.89
CA GLY A 282 13.95 5.75 39.23
C GLY A 282 13.24 5.12 38.03
N VAL A 283 13.39 5.71 36.84
CA VAL A 283 12.82 5.16 35.59
C VAL A 283 13.40 3.78 35.31
N ARG A 284 14.71 3.58 35.47
CA ARG A 284 15.34 2.26 35.30
C ARG A 284 14.74 1.23 36.26
N GLN A 285 14.55 1.59 37.52
CA GLN A 285 13.93 0.70 38.53
C GLN A 285 12.48 0.35 38.17
N GLN A 286 11.71 1.31 37.66
CA GLN A 286 10.34 1.09 37.16
C GLN A 286 10.32 0.09 36.00
N LEU A 287 11.14 0.31 34.96
CA LEU A 287 11.21 -0.59 33.81
C LEU A 287 11.70 -2.00 34.20
N GLN A 288 12.64 -2.09 35.16
CA GLN A 288 13.07 -3.38 35.69
C GLN A 288 11.94 -4.08 36.43
N ALA A 289 11.22 -3.40 37.32
CA ALA A 289 10.11 -3.94 38.08
C ALA A 289 8.94 -4.35 37.16
N GLN A 290 8.72 -3.63 36.06
CA GLN A 290 7.72 -3.95 35.06
C GLN A 290 7.86 -5.39 34.54
N TRP A 291 9.09 -5.82 34.27
CA TRP A 291 9.39 -7.11 33.64
C TRP A 291 9.88 -8.20 34.61
N ASP A 292 9.99 -7.90 35.90
CA ASP A 292 10.27 -8.89 36.94
C ASP A 292 8.97 -9.57 37.39
N TRP A 293 8.72 -10.78 36.89
CA TRP A 293 7.53 -11.57 37.26
C TRP A 293 7.41 -11.81 38.78
N LYS A 294 8.52 -11.84 39.53
CA LYS A 294 8.49 -11.99 40.99
C LYS A 294 7.94 -10.77 41.71
N ARG A 295 7.80 -9.65 40.98
CA ARG A 295 7.31 -8.36 41.45
C ARG A 295 5.98 -8.00 40.79
N GLU A 296 5.20 -9.00 40.37
CA GLU A 296 3.90 -8.75 39.73
C GLU A 296 2.95 -7.92 40.59
N SER A 297 2.92 -8.17 41.90
CA SER A 297 2.09 -7.42 42.87
C SER A 297 2.78 -6.17 43.43
N ASP A 298 3.95 -5.80 42.91
CA ASP A 298 4.68 -4.61 43.36
C ASP A 298 4.05 -3.35 42.77
N ASP A 299 3.82 -2.34 43.62
CA ASP A 299 3.17 -1.08 43.23
C ASP A 299 3.94 -0.38 42.10
N LEU A 300 5.29 -0.41 42.16
CA LEU A 300 6.16 0.21 41.15
C LEU A 300 6.01 -0.48 39.78
N GLY A 301 5.90 -1.81 39.77
CA GLY A 301 5.65 -2.59 38.56
C GLY A 301 4.26 -2.32 37.98
N GLN A 302 3.23 -2.24 38.83
CA GLN A 302 1.86 -1.93 38.41
C GLN A 302 1.74 -0.52 37.84
N GLU A 303 2.36 0.48 38.49
CA GLU A 303 2.43 1.84 37.98
C GLU A 303 3.14 1.86 36.62
N ALA A 304 4.26 1.13 36.47
CA ALA A 304 4.99 1.06 35.20
C ALA A 304 4.14 0.50 34.05
N TRP A 305 3.30 -0.50 34.29
CA TRP A 305 2.41 -1.09 33.30
C TRP A 305 1.22 -0.22 32.93
N ASN A 306 0.58 0.39 33.93
CA ASN A 306 -0.73 1.03 33.77
C ASN A 306 -0.65 2.54 33.51
N THR A 307 0.50 3.19 33.76
CA THR A 307 0.69 4.59 33.41
C THR A 307 0.68 4.75 31.89
N PRO A 308 -0.19 5.60 31.32
CA PRO A 308 -0.26 5.82 29.89
C PRO A 308 0.91 6.69 29.43
N LYS A 309 2.04 6.07 29.09
CA LYS A 309 3.26 6.76 28.62
C LYS A 309 3.25 7.04 27.12
N PHE A 310 2.41 6.33 26.37
CA PHE A 310 2.34 6.42 24.91
C PHE A 310 1.10 7.20 24.47
N LEU A 311 1.21 7.91 23.36
CA LEU A 311 0.12 8.58 22.68
C LEU A 311 0.06 8.08 21.23
N LEU A 312 -1.03 7.41 20.86
CA LEU A 312 -1.28 7.00 19.49
C LEU A 312 -1.96 8.15 18.75
N VAL A 313 -1.29 8.74 17.76
CA VAL A 313 -1.80 9.87 16.97
C VAL A 313 -2.15 9.36 15.57
N GLN A 314 -3.42 9.43 15.20
CA GLN A 314 -3.93 9.04 13.90
C GLN A 314 -4.39 10.26 13.11
N GLY A 315 -3.95 10.38 11.86
CA GLY A 315 -4.48 11.35 10.91
C GLY A 315 -5.36 10.68 9.86
N ASP A 316 -6.42 11.36 9.41
CA ASP A 316 -7.28 10.90 8.30
C ASP A 316 -7.70 12.08 7.40
N PHE A 317 -7.53 11.90 6.09
CA PHE A 317 -7.94 12.86 5.08
C PHE A 317 -9.44 12.72 4.78
N THR A 318 -10.18 13.81 4.94
CA THR A 318 -11.61 13.86 4.68
C THR A 318 -11.91 14.60 3.36
N GLY A 319 -12.98 14.18 2.67
CA GLY A 319 -13.40 14.82 1.42
C GLY A 319 -12.62 14.39 0.18
N ILE A 320 -11.97 13.22 0.19
CA ILE A 320 -11.18 12.67 -0.93
C ILE A 320 -11.94 12.73 -2.27
N GLN A 321 -13.18 12.22 -2.30
CA GLN A 321 -13.97 12.19 -3.53
C GLN A 321 -14.26 13.60 -4.08
N ASN A 322 -14.67 14.53 -3.22
CA ASN A 322 -14.92 15.92 -3.62
C ASN A 322 -13.64 16.60 -4.12
N PHE A 323 -12.51 16.33 -3.46
CA PHE A 323 -11.22 16.89 -3.82
C PHE A 323 -10.75 16.39 -5.20
N ILE A 324 -10.77 15.08 -5.42
CA ILE A 324 -10.31 14.45 -6.68
C ILE A 324 -11.23 14.80 -7.85
N PHE A 325 -12.55 14.74 -7.65
CA PHE A 325 -13.55 14.88 -8.72
C PHE A 325 -14.18 16.29 -8.82
N SER A 326 -13.57 17.31 -8.23
CA SER A 326 -14.01 18.72 -8.35
C SER A 326 -14.06 19.20 -9.82
N GLN A 327 -15.00 20.08 -10.17
CA GLN A 327 -15.32 20.43 -11.56
C GLN A 327 -15.35 21.93 -11.84
N GLY A 328 -14.83 22.33 -13.00
CA GLY A 328 -14.95 23.65 -13.60
C GLY A 328 -15.02 23.57 -15.12
N SER A 329 -15.25 24.71 -15.78
CA SER A 329 -15.50 24.78 -17.23
C SER A 329 -14.37 24.23 -18.13
N GLN A 330 -13.13 24.16 -17.66
CA GLN A 330 -11.98 23.65 -18.42
C GLN A 330 -11.40 22.33 -17.88
N THR A 331 -12.01 21.73 -16.84
CA THR A 331 -11.52 20.48 -16.23
C THR A 331 -11.46 19.34 -17.25
N GLN A 332 -12.44 19.23 -18.13
CA GLN A 332 -12.56 18.11 -19.07
C GLN A 332 -11.42 18.07 -20.11
N LYS A 333 -10.92 19.24 -20.54
CA LYS A 333 -9.79 19.32 -21.49
C LYS A 333 -8.46 18.90 -20.86
N ARG A 334 -8.37 18.88 -19.53
CA ARG A 334 -7.15 18.55 -18.75
C ARG A 334 -7.40 17.40 -17.78
N ALA A 335 -8.44 16.62 -18.02
CA ALA A 335 -9.01 15.59 -17.15
C ALA A 335 -7.94 14.65 -16.57
N ALA A 336 -7.11 14.06 -17.44
CA ALA A 336 -6.06 13.13 -17.02
C ALA A 336 -5.07 13.79 -16.05
N LYS A 337 -4.41 14.89 -16.48
CA LYS A 337 -3.39 15.58 -15.67
C LYS A 337 -3.94 16.00 -14.31
N LEU A 338 -5.15 16.55 -14.26
CA LEU A 338 -5.80 16.97 -13.02
C LEU A 338 -6.14 15.79 -12.10
N LEU A 339 -6.71 14.70 -12.63
CA LEU A 339 -7.03 13.51 -11.85
C LEU A 339 -5.81 12.94 -11.14
N ARG A 340 -4.70 12.81 -11.87
CA ARG A 340 -3.43 12.33 -11.33
C ARG A 340 -2.88 13.26 -10.28
N GLY A 341 -2.83 14.55 -10.60
CA GLY A 341 -2.34 15.57 -9.69
C GLY A 341 -3.10 15.60 -8.39
N ARG A 342 -4.44 15.56 -8.44
CA ARG A 342 -5.31 15.58 -7.26
C ARG A 342 -5.22 14.32 -6.44
N SER A 343 -5.22 13.15 -7.08
CA SER A 343 -5.07 11.86 -6.41
C SER A 343 -3.76 11.81 -5.62
N PHE A 344 -2.64 12.14 -6.28
CA PHE A 344 -1.35 12.22 -5.60
C PHE A 344 -1.34 13.27 -4.49
N TYR A 345 -2.00 14.42 -4.70
CA TYR A 345 -2.09 15.48 -3.68
C TYR A 345 -2.70 14.99 -2.37
N VAL A 346 -3.65 14.04 -2.40
CA VAL A 346 -4.21 13.44 -1.17
C VAL A 346 -3.11 12.73 -0.39
N SER A 347 -2.34 11.85 -1.06
CA SER A 347 -1.21 11.16 -0.43
C SER A 347 -0.12 12.12 0.04
N LEU A 348 0.21 13.13 -0.77
CA LEU A 348 1.22 14.15 -0.44
C LEU A 348 0.79 14.97 0.79
N LEU A 349 -0.45 15.44 0.85
CA LEU A 349 -0.95 16.20 1.99
C LEU A 349 -0.96 15.34 3.26
N SER A 350 -1.35 14.07 3.18
CA SER A 350 -1.28 13.17 4.34
C SER A 350 0.16 12.91 4.80
N GLU A 351 1.11 12.70 3.88
CA GLU A 351 2.55 12.57 4.19
C GLU A 351 3.11 13.84 4.85
N LEU A 352 2.76 15.02 4.33
CA LEU A 352 3.24 16.29 4.87
C LEU A 352 2.57 16.68 6.19
N ALA A 353 1.32 16.29 6.41
CA ALA A 353 0.66 16.43 7.70
C ALA A 353 1.33 15.54 8.75
N ALA A 354 1.63 14.28 8.41
CA ALA A 354 2.40 13.40 9.28
C ALA A 354 3.80 13.97 9.56
N LEU A 355 4.50 14.47 8.53
CA LEU A 355 5.80 15.14 8.69
C LEU A 355 5.71 16.35 9.61
N LYS A 356 4.65 17.16 9.48
CA LYS A 356 4.43 18.33 10.34
C LYS A 356 4.24 17.94 11.80
N VAL A 357 3.49 16.87 12.07
CA VAL A 357 3.36 16.30 13.42
C VAL A 357 4.73 15.83 13.94
N LEU A 358 5.48 15.08 13.13
CA LEU A 358 6.79 14.57 13.52
C LEU A 358 7.79 15.70 13.82
N GLU A 359 7.88 16.73 12.98
CA GLU A 359 8.77 17.86 13.21
C GLU A 359 8.33 18.71 14.40
N SER A 360 7.03 18.97 14.55
CA SER A 360 6.49 19.69 15.70
C SER A 360 6.83 19.00 17.01
N LEU A 361 6.83 17.66 17.03
CA LEU A 361 7.17 16.87 18.23
C LEU A 361 8.66 16.48 18.32
N GLU A 362 9.48 16.87 17.34
CA GLU A 362 10.90 16.48 17.20
C GLU A 362 11.10 14.95 17.24
N LEU A 363 10.22 14.24 16.55
CA LEU A 363 10.21 12.79 16.38
C LEU A 363 10.80 12.36 15.02
N PRO A 364 11.55 11.26 14.98
CA PRO A 364 12.11 10.70 13.75
C PRO A 364 11.00 10.11 12.87
N ALA A 365 11.32 9.92 11.58
CA ALA A 365 10.42 9.25 10.64
C ALA A 365 9.97 7.87 11.15
N SER A 366 10.78 7.19 11.96
CA SER A 366 10.47 5.89 12.58
C SER A 366 9.28 5.87 13.53
N SER A 367 8.89 7.02 14.08
CA SER A 367 7.70 7.13 14.92
C SER A 367 6.39 6.99 14.13
N GLN A 368 6.42 7.16 12.79
CA GLN A 368 5.28 6.90 11.91
C GLN A 368 5.25 5.41 11.52
N VAL A 369 4.31 4.65 12.07
CA VAL A 369 4.25 3.18 11.91
C VAL A 369 3.37 2.76 10.74
N VAL A 370 2.32 3.54 10.44
CA VAL A 370 1.41 3.29 9.32
C VAL A 370 1.28 4.56 8.49
N ASN A 371 1.32 4.42 7.16
CA ASN A 371 0.85 5.43 6.22
C ASN A 371 0.25 4.77 4.97
N ALA A 372 -1.07 4.84 4.81
CA ALA A 372 -1.77 4.26 3.67
C ALA A 372 -3.12 4.96 3.45
N ALA A 373 -3.50 5.16 2.18
CA ALA A 373 -4.82 5.66 1.77
C ALA A 373 -5.29 6.93 2.53
N GLY A 374 -4.40 7.91 2.67
CA GLY A 374 -4.71 9.18 3.34
C GLY A 374 -4.74 9.11 4.87
N LYS A 375 -4.45 7.95 5.47
CA LYS A 375 -4.38 7.72 6.91
C LYS A 375 -2.96 7.44 7.36
N PHE A 376 -2.59 7.97 8.53
CA PHE A 376 -1.32 7.65 9.16
C PHE A 376 -1.47 7.41 10.66
N LEU A 377 -0.54 6.64 11.24
CA LEU A 377 -0.43 6.40 12.68
C LEU A 377 0.98 6.72 13.16
N ILE A 378 1.09 7.58 14.16
CA ILE A 378 2.33 7.99 14.83
C ILE A 378 2.26 7.56 16.30
N VAL A 379 3.37 7.05 16.83
CA VAL A 379 3.54 6.83 18.27
C VAL A 379 4.36 7.98 18.85
N ALA A 380 3.78 8.69 19.80
CA ALA A 380 4.34 9.88 20.45
C ALA A 380 4.40 9.71 21.98
N PRO A 381 5.19 10.52 22.71
CA PRO A 381 5.15 10.55 24.17
C PRO A 381 3.86 11.21 24.68
N ASN A 382 3.19 10.61 25.65
CA ASN A 382 1.96 11.19 26.23
C ASN A 382 2.29 12.24 27.30
N THR A 383 2.54 13.49 26.88
CA THR A 383 2.76 14.64 27.77
C THR A 383 1.77 15.76 27.45
N SER A 384 1.56 16.68 28.39
CA SER A 384 0.74 17.87 28.14
C SER A 384 1.29 18.70 26.98
N GLU A 385 2.62 18.87 26.92
CA GLU A 385 3.28 19.58 25.83
C GLU A 385 3.03 18.93 24.46
N THR A 386 3.08 17.59 24.37
CA THR A 386 2.73 16.90 23.13
C THR A 386 1.30 17.23 22.69
N ILE A 387 0.35 17.21 23.62
CA ILE A 387 -1.07 17.50 23.33
C ILE A 387 -1.24 18.96 22.87
N ASP A 388 -0.59 19.91 23.54
CA ASP A 388 -0.64 21.33 23.16
C ASP A 388 -0.04 21.58 21.76
N ARG A 389 1.08 20.90 21.45
CA ARG A 389 1.69 20.94 20.11
C ARG A 389 0.79 20.30 19.05
N LEU A 390 0.07 19.22 19.36
CA LEU A 390 -0.89 18.59 18.44
C LEU A 390 -2.08 19.50 18.14
N HIS A 391 -2.62 20.20 19.14
CA HIS A 391 -3.66 21.21 18.93
C HIS A 391 -3.18 22.34 18.00
N THR A 392 -1.94 22.80 18.19
CA THR A 392 -1.32 23.81 17.31
C THR A 392 -1.22 23.31 15.87
N VAL A 393 -0.73 22.07 15.68
CA VAL A 393 -0.65 21.46 14.35
C VAL A 393 -2.03 21.32 13.71
N GLN A 394 -3.04 20.84 14.44
CA GLN A 394 -4.42 20.74 13.92
C GLN A 394 -4.92 22.10 13.43
N ALA A 395 -4.71 23.18 14.20
CA ALA A 395 -5.12 24.52 13.81
C ALA A 395 -4.38 25.03 12.55
N GLU A 396 -3.09 24.72 12.39
CA GLU A 396 -2.33 25.04 11.18
C GLU A 396 -2.85 24.29 9.95
N LEU A 397 -3.17 22.99 10.10
CA LEU A 397 -3.76 22.19 9.03
C LEU A 397 -5.12 22.76 8.62
N ASP A 398 -6.01 23.02 9.59
CA ASP A 398 -7.35 23.57 9.35
C ASP A 398 -7.28 24.94 8.67
N THR A 399 -6.38 25.82 9.12
CA THR A 399 -6.16 27.13 8.52
C THR A 399 -5.74 27.01 7.06
N TRP A 400 -4.83 26.08 6.74
CA TRP A 400 -4.39 25.85 5.37
C TRP A 400 -5.53 25.36 4.47
N PHE A 401 -6.34 24.41 4.94
CA PHE A 401 -7.49 23.89 4.18
C PHE A 401 -8.59 24.94 4.00
N LEU A 402 -8.90 25.73 5.03
CA LEU A 402 -9.86 26.82 4.91
C LEU A 402 -9.39 27.87 3.88
N ALA A 403 -8.10 28.21 3.86
CA ALA A 403 -7.56 29.20 2.95
C ALA A 403 -7.53 28.73 1.48
N HIS A 404 -7.22 27.45 1.22
CA HIS A 404 -6.93 26.96 -0.14
C HIS A 404 -7.97 25.99 -0.72
N THR A 405 -8.80 25.35 0.12
CA THR A 405 -9.84 24.40 -0.31
C THR A 405 -11.24 24.79 0.16
N TYR A 406 -11.38 25.94 0.84
CA TYR A 406 -12.64 26.41 1.42
C TYR A 406 -13.32 25.38 2.33
N GLY A 407 -12.54 24.49 2.97
CA GLY A 407 -13.02 23.46 3.87
C GLY A 407 -13.76 22.29 3.20
N GLN A 408 -13.69 22.14 1.86
CA GLN A 408 -14.25 20.98 1.15
C GLN A 408 -13.51 19.68 1.47
N SER A 409 -12.26 19.81 1.87
CA SER A 409 -11.39 18.75 2.36
C SER A 409 -10.66 19.23 3.61
N GLY A 410 -10.14 18.29 4.38
CA GLY A 410 -9.39 18.58 5.60
C GLY A 410 -8.69 17.33 6.13
N ILE A 411 -7.77 17.51 7.07
CA ILE A 411 -7.14 16.41 7.80
C ILE A 411 -7.50 16.55 9.27
N GLY A 412 -8.13 15.51 9.82
CA GLY A 412 -8.41 15.42 11.24
C GLY A 412 -7.34 14.60 11.95
N LEU A 413 -6.82 15.11 13.07
CA LEU A 413 -5.93 14.41 13.97
C LEU A 413 -6.74 13.90 15.17
N ALA A 414 -6.70 12.59 15.39
CA ALA A 414 -7.21 11.92 16.56
C ALA A 414 -6.03 11.42 17.39
N TRP A 415 -6.09 11.51 18.71
CA TRP A 415 -5.04 10.93 19.56
C TRP A 415 -5.62 10.24 20.79
N LEU A 416 -4.98 9.13 21.19
CA LEU A 416 -5.43 8.27 22.28
C LEU A 416 -4.25 7.88 23.18
N PRO A 417 -4.31 8.16 24.49
CA PRO A 417 -3.34 7.66 25.45
C PRO A 417 -3.37 6.13 25.55
N ALA A 418 -2.19 5.52 25.60
CA ALA A 418 -1.99 4.09 25.72
C ALA A 418 -0.93 3.78 26.80
N ALA A 419 -1.20 2.75 27.59
CA ALA A 419 -0.30 2.22 28.60
C ALA A 419 0.42 0.97 28.08
N ALA A 420 1.50 0.56 28.73
CA ALA A 420 2.18 -0.68 28.36
C ALA A 420 1.25 -1.90 28.48
N SER A 421 0.29 -1.86 29.41
CA SER A 421 -0.73 -2.90 29.63
C SER A 421 -1.68 -3.09 28.44
N ASP A 422 -1.75 -2.13 27.53
CA ASP A 422 -2.56 -2.24 26.32
C ASP A 422 -1.84 -3.04 25.21
N PHE A 423 -0.53 -3.25 25.30
CA PHE A 423 0.26 -3.94 24.28
C PHE A 423 0.48 -5.43 24.56
N ARG A 424 0.11 -5.93 25.75
CA ARG A 424 0.34 -7.32 26.18
C ARG A 424 -0.77 -8.29 25.73
N GLN A 425 -0.44 -9.57 25.64
CA GLN A 425 -1.39 -10.64 25.32
C GLN A 425 -2.01 -11.26 26.56
N THR A 426 -3.34 -11.23 26.70
CA THR A 426 -4.00 -11.99 27.78
C THR A 426 -4.40 -13.39 27.33
N ALA A 427 -4.25 -14.38 28.21
CA ALA A 427 -4.81 -15.73 28.03
C ALA A 427 -6.31 -15.81 28.34
N GLN A 428 -6.89 -14.81 29.01
CA GLN A 428 -8.28 -14.76 29.44
C GLN A 428 -8.91 -13.39 29.12
N GLY A 429 -10.12 -13.39 28.54
CA GLY A 429 -10.85 -12.17 28.19
C GLY A 429 -10.52 -11.61 26.80
N GLU A 430 -10.98 -10.39 26.55
CA GLU A 430 -10.72 -9.67 25.28
C GLU A 430 -9.27 -9.17 25.27
N ASN A 431 -8.59 -9.29 24.12
CA ASN A 431 -7.19 -8.89 24.00
C ASN A 431 -7.03 -7.36 24.21
N PRO A 432 -6.16 -6.89 25.15
CA PRO A 432 -6.01 -5.46 25.44
C PRO A 432 -5.68 -4.60 24.22
N PHE A 433 -4.82 -5.10 23.34
CA PHE A 433 -4.43 -4.38 22.12
C PHE A 433 -5.62 -4.23 21.16
N GLN A 434 -6.46 -5.26 21.05
CA GLN A 434 -7.70 -5.20 20.27
C GLN A 434 -8.66 -4.14 20.83
N VAL A 435 -8.79 -4.05 22.16
CA VAL A 435 -9.62 -3.03 22.83
C VAL A 435 -9.06 -1.62 22.58
N LEU A 436 -7.73 -1.45 22.68
CA LEU A 436 -7.06 -0.18 22.36
C LEU A 436 -7.35 0.26 20.93
N MET A 437 -7.21 -0.64 19.95
CA MET A 437 -7.47 -0.32 18.53
C MET A 437 -8.94 0.03 18.28
N LYS A 438 -9.89 -0.65 18.94
CA LYS A 438 -11.32 -0.32 18.85
C LYS A 438 -11.61 1.09 19.36
N ARG A 439 -11.01 1.47 20.50
CA ARG A 439 -11.11 2.83 21.05
C ARG A 439 -10.48 3.88 20.12
N LEU A 440 -9.34 3.56 19.51
CA LEU A 440 -8.67 4.45 18.56
C LEU A 440 -9.56 4.70 17.31
N PHE A 441 -10.17 3.65 16.75
CA PHE A 441 -11.11 3.82 15.63
C PHE A 441 -12.34 4.65 16.00
N GLN A 442 -12.90 4.45 17.20
CA GLN A 442 -14.00 5.27 17.69
C GLN A 442 -13.59 6.75 17.79
N GLN A 443 -12.40 7.04 18.35
CA GLN A 443 -11.90 8.41 18.45
C GLN A 443 -11.77 9.07 17.06
N LEU A 444 -11.30 8.33 16.07
CA LEU A 444 -11.21 8.82 14.71
C LEU A 444 -12.59 9.13 14.10
N ASP A 445 -13.57 8.28 14.34
CA ASP A 445 -14.94 8.48 13.86
C ASP A 445 -15.58 9.72 14.50
N GLU A 446 -15.30 10.00 15.78
CA GLU A 446 -15.73 11.23 16.45
C GLU A 446 -15.11 12.48 15.80
N ILE A 447 -13.80 12.48 15.54
CA ILE A 447 -13.11 13.61 14.87
C ILE A 447 -13.65 13.84 13.45
N LYS A 448 -14.02 12.78 12.71
CA LYS A 448 -14.64 12.91 11.38
C LYS A 448 -15.96 13.66 11.38
N LEU A 449 -16.68 13.66 12.51
CA LEU A 449 -17.93 14.40 12.70
C LEU A 449 -17.71 15.85 13.14
N GLN A 450 -16.49 16.21 13.55
CA GLN A 450 -16.11 17.54 14.06
C GLN A 450 -15.15 18.29 13.11
N ARG A 451 -15.37 18.20 11.80
CA ARG A 451 -14.45 18.71 10.77
C ARG A 451 -14.18 20.21 10.93
N LEU A 452 -12.89 20.59 10.85
CA LEU A 452 -12.38 21.97 10.93
C LEU A 452 -12.78 22.70 12.23
N ASN A 453 -13.31 21.97 13.21
CA ASN A 453 -13.79 22.49 14.48
C ASN A 453 -14.65 23.77 14.39
N LEU A 454 -15.48 23.89 13.35
CA LEU A 454 -16.20 25.14 13.03
C LEU A 454 -17.15 25.62 14.15
N CYS A 455 -17.57 24.72 15.03
CA CYS A 455 -18.47 25.02 16.15
C CYS A 455 -17.78 24.95 17.52
N GLY A 456 -16.45 24.80 17.56
CA GLY A 456 -15.70 24.65 18.81
C GLY A 456 -15.27 25.97 19.43
N ASN A 457 -14.77 25.90 20.66
CA ASN A 457 -14.24 27.07 21.40
C ASN A 457 -12.98 27.67 20.76
N THR A 458 -12.30 26.90 19.90
CA THR A 458 -11.13 27.32 19.11
C THR A 458 -11.47 27.44 17.61
N ALA A 459 -12.75 27.62 17.27
CA ALA A 459 -13.18 27.79 15.89
C ALA A 459 -12.43 28.96 15.21
N PRO A 460 -12.15 28.87 13.90
CA PRO A 460 -11.64 29.99 13.12
C PRO A 460 -12.54 31.22 13.31
N ALA A 461 -11.93 32.41 13.39
CA ALA A 461 -12.61 33.66 13.78
C ALA A 461 -13.88 33.98 12.95
N SER A 462 -13.99 33.46 11.72
CA SER A 462 -15.23 33.45 10.95
C SER A 462 -15.26 32.26 9.98
N PRO A 463 -16.33 31.44 9.95
CA PRO A 463 -16.55 30.46 8.89
C PRO A 463 -17.01 31.10 7.57
N VAL A 464 -17.35 32.41 7.60
CA VAL A 464 -17.65 33.21 6.41
C VAL A 464 -16.35 33.87 5.98
N PHE A 465 -15.89 33.53 4.78
CA PHE A 465 -14.65 34.07 4.23
C PHE A 465 -14.78 35.58 3.95
N ASP A 466 -14.12 36.38 4.79
CA ASP A 466 -14.11 37.85 4.65
C ASP A 466 -13.64 38.28 3.25
N GLY A 467 -14.38 39.21 2.64
CA GLY A 467 -14.09 39.74 1.31
C GLY A 467 -14.10 38.71 0.18
N PHE A 468 -14.70 37.53 0.36
CA PHE A 468 -14.71 36.48 -0.68
C PHE A 468 -15.27 36.95 -2.01
N LEU A 469 -16.40 37.67 -1.99
CA LEU A 469 -17.03 38.20 -3.20
C LEU A 469 -16.16 39.27 -3.90
N ASP A 470 -15.26 39.93 -3.16
CA ASP A 470 -14.39 40.97 -3.68
C ASP A 470 -13.12 40.42 -4.36
N ARG A 471 -12.85 39.11 -4.23
CA ARG A 471 -11.61 38.47 -4.75
C ARG A 471 -11.70 37.98 -6.19
N PHE A 472 -12.82 38.17 -6.88
CA PHE A 472 -13.05 37.66 -8.25
C PHE A 472 -12.59 38.63 -9.35
N GLU A 473 -11.45 39.31 -9.19
CA GLU A 473 -10.92 40.27 -10.18
C GLU A 473 -10.71 39.63 -11.56
N HIS A 474 -10.21 38.40 -11.60
CA HIS A 474 -10.02 37.62 -12.83
C HIS A 474 -11.14 36.58 -13.06
N GLY A 475 -12.26 36.72 -12.35
CA GLY A 475 -13.38 35.80 -12.36
C GLY A 475 -13.15 34.51 -11.57
N GLU A 476 -14.01 33.53 -11.79
CA GLU A 476 -13.91 32.21 -11.16
C GLU A 476 -12.77 31.37 -11.76
N CYS A 477 -12.17 30.54 -10.93
CA CYS A 477 -11.17 29.57 -11.32
C CYS A 477 -11.77 28.58 -12.32
N ARG A 478 -11.17 28.51 -13.51
CA ARG A 478 -11.68 27.68 -14.61
C ARG A 478 -11.58 26.17 -14.38
N ILE A 479 -10.86 25.75 -13.33
CA ILE A 479 -10.57 24.36 -13.00
C ILE A 479 -11.46 23.81 -11.88
N ASP A 480 -11.74 24.62 -10.85
CA ASP A 480 -12.59 24.23 -9.72
C ASP A 480 -14.00 24.85 -9.78
N GLY A 481 -14.21 25.83 -10.66
CA GLY A 481 -15.53 26.39 -10.98
C GLY A 481 -16.15 27.28 -9.92
N HIS A 482 -15.42 27.65 -8.86
CA HIS A 482 -16.02 28.40 -7.74
C HIS A 482 -15.07 29.32 -6.98
N SER A 483 -13.76 29.09 -7.02
CA SER A 483 -12.79 29.88 -6.26
C SER A 483 -12.40 31.14 -7.04
N PRO A 484 -12.02 32.25 -6.38
CA PRO A 484 -11.40 33.39 -7.06
C PRO A 484 -10.10 32.98 -7.77
N ALA A 485 -9.99 33.32 -9.05
CA ALA A 485 -8.79 33.07 -9.83
C ALA A 485 -7.73 34.15 -9.57
N THR A 486 -6.49 33.73 -9.26
CA THR A 486 -5.41 34.65 -8.88
C THR A 486 -4.11 34.44 -9.65
N VAL A 487 -3.98 33.35 -10.42
CA VAL A 487 -2.80 33.07 -11.22
C VAL A 487 -3.19 32.67 -12.64
N GLU A 488 -2.41 33.13 -13.62
CA GLU A 488 -2.51 32.68 -15.00
C GLU A 488 -1.57 31.50 -15.25
N HIS A 489 -2.11 30.38 -15.75
CA HIS A 489 -1.32 29.19 -16.08
C HIS A 489 -1.84 28.52 -17.36
N GLY A 490 -1.00 28.48 -18.39
CA GLY A 490 -1.37 27.93 -19.69
C GLY A 490 -2.56 28.63 -20.35
N GLY A 491 -2.57 29.97 -20.28
CA GLY A 491 -3.59 30.85 -20.87
C GLY A 491 -4.94 30.86 -20.14
N LEU A 492 -4.99 30.35 -18.90
CA LEU A 492 -6.21 30.27 -18.09
C LEU A 492 -5.96 30.84 -16.70
N TRP A 493 -6.91 31.63 -16.21
CA TRP A 493 -6.96 32.11 -14.83
C TRP A 493 -7.51 31.02 -13.90
N MET A 494 -6.77 30.72 -12.83
CA MET A 494 -7.10 29.68 -11.84
C MET A 494 -6.53 29.99 -10.46
N THR A 495 -6.80 29.12 -9.48
CA THR A 495 -6.15 29.17 -8.16
C THR A 495 -4.72 28.60 -8.22
N PRO A 496 -3.82 28.99 -7.31
CA PRO A 496 -2.49 28.39 -7.22
C PRO A 496 -2.54 26.89 -6.99
N LEU A 497 -3.50 26.40 -6.18
CA LEU A 497 -3.71 24.98 -5.94
C LEU A 497 -4.09 24.23 -7.22
N ALA A 498 -4.99 24.79 -8.04
CA ALA A 498 -5.35 24.18 -9.31
C ALA A 498 -4.16 24.13 -10.30
N ALA A 499 -3.35 25.18 -10.33
CA ALA A 499 -2.12 25.22 -11.14
C ALA A 499 -1.12 24.15 -10.67
N ASP A 500 -0.93 24.02 -9.35
CA ASP A 500 -0.05 23.01 -8.76
C ASP A 500 -0.56 21.59 -9.00
N GLN A 501 -1.87 21.33 -8.95
CA GLN A 501 -2.44 20.04 -9.33
C GLN A 501 -2.13 19.68 -10.78
N ILE A 502 -2.18 20.63 -11.71
CA ILE A 502 -1.82 20.41 -13.12
C ILE A 502 -0.33 20.07 -13.26
N ASP A 503 0.53 20.87 -12.63
CA ASP A 503 1.99 20.70 -12.70
C ASP A 503 2.44 19.40 -12.03
N THR A 504 1.88 19.05 -10.88
CA THR A 504 2.06 17.74 -10.23
C THR A 504 1.69 16.60 -11.18
N GLY A 505 0.52 16.66 -11.82
CA GLY A 505 0.11 15.64 -12.79
C GLY A 505 1.08 15.51 -13.96
N LYS A 506 1.67 16.61 -14.41
CA LYS A 506 2.71 16.63 -15.45
C LYS A 506 4.05 16.07 -14.95
N TRP A 507 4.50 16.46 -13.76
CA TRP A 507 5.81 16.08 -13.25
C TRP A 507 5.86 14.63 -12.75
N LEU A 508 4.78 14.09 -12.18
CA LEU A 508 4.69 12.68 -11.82
C LEU A 508 4.94 11.74 -13.02
N ALA A 509 4.56 12.16 -14.22
CA ALA A 509 4.83 11.39 -15.43
C ALA A 509 6.33 11.28 -15.73
N THR A 510 7.06 12.37 -15.52
CA THR A 510 8.40 12.59 -16.11
C THR A 510 9.52 12.57 -15.07
N CYS A 511 9.17 12.64 -13.80
CA CYS A 511 10.09 12.65 -12.66
C CYS A 511 10.00 11.32 -11.92
N GLN A 512 11.01 11.06 -11.08
CA GLN A 512 11.09 9.81 -10.30
C GLN A 512 11.15 10.09 -8.79
N ARG A 513 11.35 11.35 -8.40
CA ARG A 513 11.55 11.74 -7.00
C ARG A 513 10.78 13.01 -6.63
N VAL A 514 10.34 13.02 -5.37
CA VAL A 514 9.74 14.17 -4.67
C VAL A 514 10.72 14.64 -3.60
N LEU A 515 10.94 15.94 -3.52
CA LEU A 515 11.79 16.59 -2.53
C LEU A 515 10.93 17.48 -1.67
N VAL A 516 11.13 17.39 -0.36
CA VAL A 516 10.47 18.25 0.63
C VAL A 516 11.53 19.13 1.27
N THR A 517 11.36 20.44 1.12
CA THR A 517 12.34 21.46 1.55
C THR A 517 11.71 22.55 2.37
N ARG A 518 12.51 23.23 3.20
CA ARG A 518 12.05 24.40 3.97
C ARG A 518 11.97 25.66 3.11
N ASN A 519 12.85 25.76 2.12
CA ASN A 519 12.89 26.86 1.17
C ASN A 519 12.50 26.40 -0.23
N ASN A 520 12.09 27.37 -1.06
CA ASN A 520 11.75 27.11 -2.45
C ASN A 520 13.03 26.87 -3.27
N LEU A 521 13.10 25.75 -3.99
CA LEU A 521 14.26 25.39 -4.82
C LEU A 521 14.25 26.02 -6.21
N ASN A 522 13.13 26.63 -6.63
CA ASN A 522 12.90 27.12 -7.99
C ASN A 522 13.19 26.06 -9.07
N HIS A 523 12.96 24.78 -8.74
CA HIS A 523 13.25 23.63 -9.59
C HIS A 523 12.05 22.70 -9.62
N LYS A 524 11.15 22.89 -10.60
CA LYS A 524 9.86 22.16 -10.67
C LYS A 524 9.17 22.12 -9.29
N THR A 525 9.09 23.29 -8.67
CA THR A 525 8.58 23.48 -7.31
C THR A 525 7.13 23.94 -7.37
N LEU A 526 6.28 23.40 -6.49
CA LEU A 526 4.89 23.83 -6.34
C LEU A 526 4.82 25.29 -5.86
N ARG A 527 3.78 26.01 -6.26
CA ARG A 527 3.59 27.43 -5.94
C ARG A 527 3.16 27.63 -4.49
N LEU A 528 2.38 26.70 -3.95
CA LEU A 528 1.91 26.76 -2.58
C LEU A 528 2.84 26.01 -1.64
N PRO A 529 3.26 26.64 -0.52
CA PRO A 529 3.83 25.89 0.58
C PRO A 529 2.72 25.02 1.21
N LEU A 530 3.01 23.75 1.40
CA LEU A 530 2.11 22.77 2.00
C LEU A 530 2.51 22.58 3.46
N PHE A 531 1.71 23.12 4.39
CA PHE A 531 1.97 23.07 5.83
C PHE A 531 3.35 23.62 6.26
N GLY A 532 3.88 24.58 5.48
CA GLY A 532 5.21 25.19 5.70
C GLY A 532 6.35 24.55 4.91
N TYR A 533 6.06 23.56 4.06
CA TYR A 533 7.07 22.90 3.22
C TYR A 533 6.90 23.24 1.74
N TRP A 534 8.02 23.36 1.04
CA TRP A 534 8.05 23.42 -0.41
C TRP A 534 8.27 22.03 -0.98
N VAL A 535 7.54 21.70 -2.06
CA VAL A 535 7.62 20.40 -2.72
C VAL A 535 8.14 20.58 -4.13
N SER A 536 9.19 19.84 -4.47
CA SER A 536 9.84 19.88 -5.78
C SER A 536 9.97 18.49 -6.39
N PHE A 537 10.03 18.41 -7.72
CA PHE A 537 10.12 17.15 -8.45
C PHE A 537 11.40 17.09 -9.30
N THR A 538 12.02 15.91 -9.39
CA THR A 538 13.20 15.71 -10.25
C THR A 538 13.20 14.35 -10.95
N ALA A 539 13.74 14.34 -12.17
CA ALA A 539 13.93 13.14 -12.99
C ALA A 539 15.30 12.49 -12.76
N GLY A 540 16.37 13.31 -12.76
CA GLY A 540 17.76 12.86 -12.62
C GLY A 540 18.43 13.37 -11.34
N GLN A 541 19.27 12.53 -10.74
CA GLN A 541 20.00 12.87 -9.51
C GLN A 541 21.30 13.65 -9.77
N GLU A 542 21.88 13.53 -10.98
CA GLU A 542 23.17 14.14 -11.30
C GLU A 542 23.04 15.61 -11.70
N GLU A 543 21.92 15.97 -12.36
CA GLU A 543 21.62 17.33 -12.80
C GLU A 543 21.62 18.37 -11.68
N THR A 544 21.42 17.94 -10.42
CA THR A 544 21.33 18.80 -9.23
C THR A 544 22.41 18.52 -8.18
N GLY A 545 23.40 17.68 -8.50
CA GLY A 545 24.43 17.26 -7.53
C GLY A 545 23.85 16.51 -6.32
N LYS A 546 22.80 15.70 -6.53
CA LYS A 546 22.06 14.96 -5.50
C LYS A 546 21.59 15.84 -4.34
N PHE A 547 21.31 17.13 -4.59
CA PHE A 547 20.89 18.12 -3.59
C PHE A 547 21.83 18.22 -2.39
N GLY A 548 23.13 18.02 -2.63
CA GLY A 548 24.10 17.94 -1.53
C GLY A 548 24.20 19.20 -0.68
N ALA A 549 24.03 20.38 -1.29
CA ALA A 549 24.03 21.66 -0.56
C ALA A 549 22.80 21.81 0.36
N GLN A 550 21.62 21.41 -0.12
CA GLN A 550 20.37 21.43 0.63
C GLN A 550 20.38 20.42 1.78
N ALA A 551 20.94 19.22 1.54
CA ALA A 551 21.12 18.21 2.58
C ALA A 551 22.06 18.70 3.69
N GLN A 552 23.18 19.35 3.32
CA GLN A 552 24.16 19.88 4.27
C GLN A 552 23.65 21.08 5.09
N SER A 553 22.85 21.94 4.48
CA SER A 553 22.24 23.09 5.17
C SER A 553 21.03 22.72 6.04
N GLY A 554 20.52 21.49 5.95
CA GLY A 554 19.30 21.05 6.63
C GLY A 554 18.01 21.54 5.96
N ASP A 555 18.12 22.14 4.77
CA ASP A 555 16.98 22.58 3.97
C ASP A 555 16.20 21.40 3.38
N LEU A 556 16.90 20.33 2.97
CA LEU A 556 16.29 19.09 2.50
C LEU A 556 15.81 18.24 3.68
N VAL A 557 14.49 18.19 3.85
CA VAL A 557 13.83 17.46 4.93
C VAL A 557 13.55 16.01 4.53
N ARG A 558 13.10 15.78 3.29
CA ARG A 558 12.83 14.45 2.73
C ARG A 558 13.18 14.39 1.24
N ALA A 559 13.61 13.21 0.79
CA ALA A 559 13.80 12.88 -0.62
C ALA A 559 13.23 11.48 -0.88
N TRP A 560 12.06 11.45 -1.53
CA TRP A 560 11.28 10.24 -1.75
C TRP A 560 11.34 9.79 -3.21
N ASP A 561 11.72 8.54 -3.41
CA ASP A 561 11.61 7.83 -4.66
C ASP A 561 10.23 7.20 -4.83
N PHE A 562 9.70 7.29 -6.04
CA PHE A 562 8.47 6.63 -6.46
C PHE A 562 8.62 5.90 -7.80
N SER A 563 9.86 5.65 -8.24
CA SER A 563 10.13 4.99 -9.52
C SER A 563 9.60 3.56 -9.54
N LEU A 564 9.01 3.11 -10.65
CA LEU A 564 8.55 1.74 -10.77
C LEU A 564 9.72 0.79 -11.07
N PRO A 565 9.71 -0.45 -10.55
CA PRO A 565 10.67 -1.47 -10.93
C PRO A 565 10.50 -1.84 -12.41
N VAL A 566 11.59 -2.13 -13.11
CA VAL A 566 11.58 -2.46 -14.54
C VAL A 566 11.22 -3.93 -14.72
N ALA A 567 11.93 -4.82 -14.03
CA ALA A 567 11.65 -6.25 -13.98
C ALA A 567 10.92 -6.64 -12.69
N ALA A 568 10.27 -7.80 -12.71
CA ALA A 568 9.54 -8.36 -11.57
C ALA A 568 10.45 -8.69 -10.37
N ASP A 569 11.73 -8.93 -10.63
CA ASP A 569 12.74 -9.31 -9.64
C ASP A 569 13.66 -8.15 -9.23
N ASP A 570 13.47 -6.95 -9.80
CA ASP A 570 14.26 -5.78 -9.42
C ASP A 570 13.91 -5.34 -7.99
N PRO A 571 14.89 -5.24 -7.07
CA PRO A 571 14.65 -4.71 -5.74
C PRO A 571 14.09 -3.29 -5.79
N LEU A 572 13.15 -2.97 -4.90
CA LEU A 572 12.55 -1.64 -4.83
C LEU A 572 13.51 -0.52 -4.35
N TRP A 573 14.75 -0.87 -4.00
CA TRP A 573 15.75 0.04 -3.45
C TRP A 573 16.70 0.58 -4.53
N ASN A 574 16.89 1.91 -4.56
CA ASN A 574 17.80 2.58 -5.49
C ASN A 574 18.68 3.67 -4.85
N GLY A 575 18.76 3.73 -3.52
CA GLY A 575 19.57 4.70 -2.78
C GLY A 575 18.77 5.80 -2.03
N TYR A 576 17.47 5.93 -2.28
CA TYR A 576 16.61 6.94 -1.64
C TYR A 576 15.47 6.28 -0.86
N ALA A 577 14.94 7.01 0.13
CA ALA A 577 13.74 6.60 0.85
C ALA A 577 12.59 6.45 -0.14
N ARG A 578 11.76 5.43 0.02
CA ARG A 578 10.68 5.13 -0.92
C ARG A 578 9.33 5.48 -0.32
N ARG A 579 8.43 5.98 -1.14
CA ARG A 579 6.99 6.04 -0.83
C ARG A 579 6.23 5.33 -1.94
N ALA A 580 5.21 4.58 -1.56
CA ALA A 580 4.41 3.78 -2.49
C ALA A 580 3.39 4.69 -3.21
N ILE A 581 3.91 5.59 -4.04
CA ILE A 581 3.14 6.52 -4.87
C ILE A 581 2.96 5.88 -6.24
N ASN A 582 1.71 5.72 -6.68
CA ASN A 582 1.45 5.26 -8.03
C ASN A 582 1.56 6.44 -9.02
N ALA A 583 2.63 6.43 -9.82
CA ALA A 583 2.86 7.38 -10.90
C ALA A 583 2.77 6.73 -12.29
N TYR A 584 2.25 5.49 -12.39
CA TYR A 584 2.12 4.80 -13.66
C TYR A 584 1.12 5.51 -14.59
N ILE A 585 1.51 5.68 -15.86
CA ILE A 585 0.69 6.36 -16.85
C ILE A 585 0.82 5.70 -18.23
N PRO A 586 -0.25 5.65 -19.03
CA PRO A 586 -0.20 5.10 -20.36
C PRO A 586 0.52 6.06 -21.31
N ARG A 587 1.49 5.53 -22.05
CA ARG A 587 2.26 6.23 -23.09
C ARG A 587 2.07 5.54 -24.43
N PHE A 588 2.30 6.27 -25.52
CA PHE A 588 2.47 5.64 -26.82
C PHE A 588 3.73 4.76 -26.78
N GLY A 589 3.68 3.58 -27.39
CA GLY A 589 4.88 2.78 -27.64
C GLY A 589 5.48 3.12 -29.00
N ALA A 590 6.44 2.30 -29.44
CA ALA A 590 6.82 2.30 -30.85
C ALA A 590 5.61 1.83 -31.68
N ILE A 591 4.91 2.77 -32.30
CA ILE A 591 3.76 2.48 -33.16
C ILE A 591 4.15 2.56 -34.63
N ASN A 592 3.65 1.63 -35.44
CA ASN A 592 3.81 1.72 -36.89
C ASN A 592 2.74 2.66 -37.50
N ALA A 593 2.90 3.02 -38.78
CA ALA A 593 1.97 3.93 -39.47
C ALA A 593 0.52 3.41 -39.49
N TRP A 594 0.32 2.09 -39.46
CA TRP A 594 -0.99 1.47 -39.43
C TRP A 594 -1.66 1.58 -38.04
N GLU A 595 -0.89 1.46 -36.96
CA GLU A 595 -1.39 1.69 -35.60
C GLU A 595 -1.69 3.17 -35.34
N ALA A 596 -0.96 4.09 -35.98
CA ALA A 596 -1.23 5.52 -35.92
C ALA A 596 -2.61 5.87 -36.54
N ASP A 597 -3.02 5.19 -37.61
CA ASP A 597 -4.32 5.39 -38.26
C ASP A 597 -5.52 5.15 -37.31
N ARG A 598 -5.34 4.27 -36.31
CA ARG A 598 -6.34 4.03 -35.25
C ARG A 598 -6.78 5.31 -34.54
N TYR A 599 -5.92 6.31 -34.46
CA TYR A 599 -6.17 7.57 -33.74
C TYR A 599 -6.62 8.71 -34.67
N HIS A 600 -6.76 8.45 -35.97
CA HIS A 600 -7.13 9.45 -36.97
C HIS A 600 -8.41 10.21 -36.56
N GLY A 601 -8.35 11.55 -36.62
CA GLY A 601 -9.45 12.45 -36.29
C GLY A 601 -9.66 12.75 -34.80
N LEU A 602 -8.78 12.33 -33.89
CA LEU A 602 -8.82 12.77 -32.49
C LEU A 602 -8.14 14.12 -32.21
N GLU A 603 -7.25 14.56 -33.11
CA GLU A 603 -6.42 15.76 -32.91
C GLU A 603 -6.27 16.57 -34.21
N ASN A 604 -5.82 17.82 -34.09
CA ASN A 604 -5.47 18.66 -35.23
C ASN A 604 -4.24 18.04 -35.92
N PRO A 605 -4.24 17.80 -37.24
CA PRO A 605 -3.15 17.10 -37.94
C PRO A 605 -1.76 17.75 -37.82
N GLU A 606 -1.68 19.01 -37.37
CA GLU A 606 -0.42 19.75 -37.21
C GLU A 606 0.25 19.53 -35.83
N ASP A 607 -0.46 18.99 -34.83
CA ASP A 607 0.03 18.84 -33.44
C ASP A 607 0.21 17.38 -32.98
N PHE A 608 -0.26 16.40 -33.75
CA PHE A 608 -0.19 14.98 -33.39
C PHE A 608 1.03 14.30 -34.03
N ASP A 609 2.12 14.21 -33.25
CA ASP A 609 3.23 13.30 -33.53
C ASP A 609 3.27 12.22 -32.43
N PRO A 610 2.80 10.99 -32.69
CA PRO A 610 2.78 9.92 -31.70
C PRO A 610 4.21 9.41 -31.44
N HIS A 611 4.96 10.17 -30.66
CA HIS A 611 6.29 9.79 -30.19
C HIS A 611 6.19 8.68 -29.13
N PRO A 612 7.12 7.70 -29.09
CA PRO A 612 7.15 6.58 -28.12
C PRO A 612 7.18 6.93 -26.61
N ASP A 613 7.09 8.21 -26.27
CA ASP A 613 7.05 8.69 -24.89
C ASP A 613 5.86 9.62 -24.63
N GLU A 614 5.05 9.95 -25.63
CA GLU A 614 3.94 10.88 -25.46
C GLU A 614 2.80 10.22 -24.66
N ILE A 615 2.10 11.01 -23.85
CA ILE A 615 1.08 10.49 -22.92
C ILE A 615 -0.24 10.27 -23.67
N LYS A 616 -0.85 9.08 -23.51
CA LYS A 616 -2.17 8.83 -24.09
C LYS A 616 -3.26 9.62 -23.35
N THR A 617 -4.15 10.24 -24.12
CA THR A 617 -5.37 10.88 -23.59
C THR A 617 -6.46 9.84 -23.39
N LEU A 618 -7.51 10.17 -22.63
CA LEU A 618 -8.68 9.30 -22.50
C LEU A 618 -9.36 8.99 -23.85
N ASN A 619 -9.25 9.89 -24.82
CA ASN A 619 -9.75 9.64 -26.17
C ASN A 619 -8.89 8.60 -26.92
N HIS A 620 -7.56 8.67 -26.78
CA HIS A 620 -6.65 7.64 -27.30
C HIS A 620 -6.98 6.27 -26.69
N LEU A 621 -7.11 6.20 -25.36
CA LEU A 621 -7.43 4.96 -24.65
C LEU A 621 -8.77 4.34 -25.09
N ALA A 622 -9.78 5.16 -25.38
CA ALA A 622 -11.08 4.67 -25.84
C ALA A 622 -11.02 3.88 -27.15
N ARG A 623 -9.95 4.08 -27.95
CA ARG A 623 -9.76 3.44 -29.26
C ARG A 623 -8.78 2.27 -29.22
N ASP A 624 -8.05 2.06 -28.13
CA ASP A 624 -6.95 1.09 -28.06
C ASP A 624 -7.40 -0.37 -28.25
N ASP A 625 -8.66 -0.71 -27.93
CA ASP A 625 -9.21 -2.05 -28.15
C ASP A 625 -9.78 -2.28 -29.56
N ARG A 626 -9.74 -1.28 -30.45
CA ARG A 626 -10.16 -1.44 -31.85
C ARG A 626 -9.14 -2.23 -32.64
N ARG A 627 -9.62 -3.04 -33.58
CA ARG A 627 -8.82 -3.90 -34.46
C ARG A 627 -9.19 -3.64 -35.93
N PRO A 628 -8.33 -3.97 -36.90
CA PRO A 628 -8.70 -3.86 -38.30
C PRO A 628 -9.82 -4.85 -38.60
N ASP A 629 -10.75 -4.44 -39.44
CA ASP A 629 -11.75 -5.33 -40.01
C ASP A 629 -11.02 -6.37 -40.89
N PRO A 630 -11.16 -7.69 -40.61
CA PRO A 630 -10.54 -8.74 -41.40
C PRO A 630 -10.92 -8.71 -42.88
N GLU A 631 -12.13 -8.21 -43.22
CA GLU A 631 -12.62 -8.12 -44.59
C GLU A 631 -12.25 -6.78 -45.25
N LYS A 632 -12.01 -5.73 -44.46
CA LYS A 632 -11.69 -4.37 -44.92
C LYS A 632 -10.59 -3.73 -44.05
N PRO A 633 -9.31 -4.01 -44.30
CA PRO A 633 -8.21 -3.57 -43.44
C PRO A 633 -8.13 -2.06 -43.15
N ASP A 634 -8.69 -1.23 -44.04
CA ASP A 634 -8.79 0.24 -43.89
C ASP A 634 -9.91 0.69 -42.93
N ARG A 635 -10.62 -0.26 -42.31
CA ARG A 635 -11.71 -0.02 -41.38
C ARG A 635 -11.37 -0.59 -40.01
N TRP A 636 -11.77 0.13 -38.97
CA TRP A 636 -11.64 -0.31 -37.58
C TRP A 636 -12.96 -0.86 -37.06
N ILE A 637 -12.92 -2.01 -36.40
CA ILE A 637 -14.03 -2.61 -35.65
C ILE A 637 -13.68 -2.69 -34.16
N GLY A 638 -14.70 -2.61 -33.32
CA GLY A 638 -14.59 -2.53 -31.87
C GLY A 638 -15.17 -1.21 -31.35
N ALA A 639 -15.89 -1.28 -30.25
CA ALA A 639 -16.50 -0.11 -29.63
C ALA A 639 -15.41 0.88 -29.17
N GLU A 640 -15.55 2.14 -29.61
CA GLU A 640 -14.80 3.28 -29.06
C GLU A 640 -15.36 3.62 -27.67
N ALA A 641 -14.74 3.09 -26.62
CA ALA A 641 -15.24 3.19 -25.27
C ALA A 641 -14.15 3.01 -24.20
N LEU A 642 -14.39 3.65 -23.07
CA LEU A 642 -13.62 3.51 -21.85
C LEU A 642 -14.38 2.61 -20.88
N MET A 643 -13.62 1.89 -20.05
CA MET A 643 -14.14 1.24 -18.86
C MET A 643 -13.47 1.84 -17.65
N VAL A 644 -14.28 2.20 -16.67
CA VAL A 644 -13.83 2.53 -15.33
C VAL A 644 -13.94 1.28 -14.48
N LEU A 645 -12.84 0.91 -13.84
CA LEU A 645 -12.75 -0.17 -12.87
C LEU A 645 -12.50 0.45 -11.50
N LYS A 646 -13.50 0.36 -10.63
CA LYS A 646 -13.40 0.77 -9.23
C LYS A 646 -13.59 -0.44 -8.33
N GLY A 647 -12.80 -0.57 -7.28
CA GLY A 647 -13.02 -1.62 -6.29
C GLY A 647 -12.46 -1.30 -4.92
N ASP A 648 -12.80 -2.17 -3.98
CA ASP A 648 -12.57 -2.01 -2.55
C ASP A 648 -12.45 -3.38 -1.88
N VAL A 649 -11.47 -3.54 -0.99
CA VAL A 649 -11.27 -4.79 -0.22
C VAL A 649 -12.45 -4.98 0.74
N ASP A 650 -13.08 -6.14 0.65
CA ASP A 650 -14.27 -6.44 1.42
C ASP A 650 -13.93 -6.67 2.89
N ASN A 651 -14.70 -6.03 3.78
CA ASN A 651 -14.64 -6.24 5.23
C ASN A 651 -13.28 -5.87 5.86
N LEU A 652 -12.50 -4.96 5.26
CA LEU A 652 -11.18 -4.59 5.77
C LEU A 652 -11.21 -4.16 7.25
N GLY A 653 -12.17 -3.32 7.65
CA GLY A 653 -12.32 -2.93 9.06
C GLY A 653 -12.52 -4.13 9.99
N LEU A 654 -13.29 -5.14 9.57
CA LEU A 654 -13.49 -6.37 10.35
C LEU A 654 -12.21 -7.23 10.38
N ILE A 655 -11.44 -7.28 9.29
CA ILE A 655 -10.15 -7.96 9.21
C ILE A 655 -9.17 -7.37 10.23
N PHE A 656 -9.03 -6.05 10.30
CA PHE A 656 -8.15 -5.41 11.29
C PHE A 656 -8.65 -5.57 12.73
N GLN A 657 -9.96 -5.59 12.95
CA GLN A 657 -10.53 -5.70 14.29
C GLN A 657 -10.55 -7.11 14.83
N LYS A 658 -10.80 -8.13 14.00
CA LYS A 658 -11.07 -9.51 14.45
C LYS A 658 -10.38 -10.60 13.63
N GLY A 659 -9.73 -10.27 12.52
CA GLY A 659 -9.15 -11.24 11.60
C GLY A 659 -7.99 -12.05 12.21
N LEU A 660 -7.23 -11.45 13.14
CA LEU A 660 -6.15 -12.11 13.85
C LEU A 660 -6.61 -12.56 15.24
N GLU A 661 -6.38 -13.82 15.57
CA GLU A 661 -6.72 -14.40 16.88
C GLU A 661 -5.87 -13.79 18.02
N THR A 662 -4.59 -13.54 17.75
CA THR A 662 -3.63 -12.92 18.69
C THR A 662 -3.01 -11.67 18.05
N PRO A 663 -3.74 -10.55 17.99
CA PRO A 663 -3.22 -9.32 17.41
C PRO A 663 -2.15 -8.71 18.33
N THR A 664 -1.10 -8.17 17.71
CA THR A 664 -0.05 -7.37 18.38
C THR A 664 0.22 -6.13 17.55
N PHE A 665 0.94 -5.17 18.14
CA PHE A 665 1.27 -3.93 17.44
C PHE A 665 2.09 -4.19 16.17
N ALA A 666 3.11 -5.06 16.24
CA ALA A 666 3.90 -5.45 15.08
C ALA A 666 3.08 -6.17 14.00
N LYS A 667 2.15 -7.06 14.37
CA LYS A 667 1.26 -7.74 13.39
C LYS A 667 0.31 -6.79 12.69
N MET A 668 -0.24 -5.81 13.41
CA MET A 668 -1.12 -4.80 12.83
C MET A 668 -0.37 -3.92 11.80
N ALA A 669 0.83 -3.46 12.16
CA ALA A 669 1.69 -2.69 11.27
C ALA A 669 2.06 -3.49 10.01
N ALA A 670 2.47 -4.75 10.19
CA ALA A 670 2.79 -5.66 9.10
C ALA A 670 1.61 -5.90 8.16
N LEU A 671 0.41 -6.15 8.71
CA LEU A 671 -0.80 -6.39 7.93
C LEU A 671 -1.20 -5.15 7.11
N SER A 672 -1.12 -3.95 7.71
CA SER A 672 -1.40 -2.69 7.00
C SER A 672 -0.45 -2.48 5.82
N ARG A 673 0.85 -2.68 6.04
CA ARG A 673 1.87 -2.59 5.00
C ARG A 673 1.66 -3.60 3.88
N GLN A 674 1.38 -4.86 4.23
CA GLN A 674 1.13 -5.93 3.26
C GLN A 674 -0.10 -5.60 2.41
N MET A 675 -1.24 -5.24 3.01
CA MET A 675 -2.45 -4.91 2.26
C MET A 675 -2.21 -3.78 1.24
N ASN A 676 -1.54 -2.70 1.67
CA ASN A 676 -1.20 -1.59 0.78
C ASN A 676 -0.25 -1.99 -0.36
N ALA A 677 0.68 -2.91 -0.13
CA ALA A 677 1.73 -3.25 -1.09
C ALA A 677 1.19 -3.88 -2.39
N PHE A 678 0.09 -4.62 -2.35
CA PHE A 678 -0.54 -5.14 -3.57
C PHE A 678 -0.96 -4.01 -4.52
N PHE A 679 -1.71 -3.04 -4.00
CA PHE A 679 -2.25 -1.94 -4.81
C PHE A 679 -1.24 -0.85 -5.14
N ALA A 680 -0.29 -0.60 -4.24
CA ALA A 680 0.66 0.51 -4.38
C ALA A 680 2.01 0.11 -5.01
N VAL A 681 2.31 -1.19 -5.13
CA VAL A 681 3.56 -1.69 -5.74
C VAL A 681 3.30 -2.67 -6.86
N TYR A 682 2.58 -3.77 -6.60
CA TYR A 682 2.39 -4.83 -7.59
C TYR A 682 1.46 -4.42 -8.74
N LEU A 683 0.28 -3.85 -8.44
CA LEU A 683 -0.68 -3.43 -9.45
C LEU A 683 -0.12 -2.40 -10.46
N PRO A 684 0.60 -1.33 -10.04
CA PRO A 684 1.26 -0.42 -10.97
C PRO A 684 2.26 -1.11 -11.89
N TRP A 685 3.04 -2.06 -11.34
CA TRP A 685 3.98 -2.87 -12.12
C TRP A 685 3.24 -3.77 -13.12
N LEU A 686 2.19 -4.47 -12.70
CA LEU A 686 1.35 -5.30 -13.58
C LEU A 686 0.74 -4.47 -14.72
N CYS A 687 0.25 -3.27 -14.41
CA CYS A 687 -0.26 -2.35 -15.43
C CYS A 687 0.83 -1.96 -16.43
N ALA A 688 2.04 -1.65 -15.96
CA ALA A 688 3.15 -1.29 -16.84
C ALA A 688 3.57 -2.43 -17.79
N GLN A 689 3.52 -3.67 -17.32
CA GLN A 689 4.00 -4.83 -18.09
C GLN A 689 2.93 -5.43 -19.01
N GLU A 690 1.70 -5.63 -18.50
CA GLU A 690 0.66 -6.41 -19.20
C GLU A 690 -0.51 -5.56 -19.68
N PHE A 691 -0.79 -4.43 -19.02
CA PHE A 691 -1.93 -3.58 -19.33
C PHE A 691 -1.52 -2.11 -19.54
N PRO A 692 -0.58 -1.83 -20.47
CA PRO A 692 0.13 -0.56 -20.52
C PRO A 692 -0.79 0.63 -20.83
N ASN A 693 -1.97 0.38 -21.39
CA ASN A 693 -2.97 1.40 -21.69
C ASN A 693 -3.90 1.69 -20.50
N THR A 694 -3.58 1.21 -19.30
CA THR A 694 -4.36 1.49 -18.08
C THR A 694 -3.93 2.80 -17.45
N TYR A 695 -4.89 3.67 -17.21
CA TYR A 695 -4.71 4.90 -16.46
C TYR A 695 -5.09 4.68 -15.00
N THR A 696 -4.12 4.68 -14.08
CA THR A 696 -4.44 4.64 -12.65
C THR A 696 -4.77 6.05 -12.15
N VAL A 697 -5.99 6.24 -11.63
CA VAL A 697 -6.35 7.47 -10.92
C VAL A 697 -5.83 7.38 -9.49
N PHE A 698 -6.23 6.35 -8.74
CA PHE A 698 -5.64 6.00 -7.44
C PHE A 698 -5.63 4.48 -7.26
N ALA A 699 -4.66 3.99 -6.50
CA ALA A 699 -4.58 2.60 -6.04
C ALA A 699 -3.70 2.57 -4.79
N GLY A 700 -4.27 2.22 -3.64
CA GLY A 700 -3.53 2.18 -2.38
C GLY A 700 -4.42 1.87 -1.19
N GLY A 701 -3.83 1.30 -0.15
CA GLY A 701 -4.57 0.78 1.01
C GLY A 701 -5.49 -0.37 0.57
N ASP A 702 -6.78 -0.07 0.49
CA ASP A 702 -7.87 -0.99 0.21
C ASP A 702 -8.69 -0.64 -1.04
N ASP A 703 -8.48 0.54 -1.64
CA ASP A 703 -9.27 1.02 -2.76
C ASP A 703 -8.45 1.24 -4.04
N PHE A 704 -9.13 1.17 -5.18
CA PHE A 704 -8.55 1.48 -6.48
C PHE A 704 -9.58 2.04 -7.45
N PHE A 705 -9.10 2.89 -8.36
CA PHE A 705 -9.86 3.48 -9.44
C PHE A 705 -8.98 3.61 -10.68
N LEU A 706 -9.31 2.80 -11.69
CA LEU A 706 -8.57 2.66 -12.93
C LEU A 706 -9.49 3.03 -14.10
N ILE A 707 -8.93 3.64 -15.14
CA ILE A 707 -9.63 3.96 -16.39
C ILE A 707 -8.81 3.36 -17.53
N GLY A 708 -9.43 2.64 -18.45
CA GLY A 708 -8.72 2.10 -19.58
C GLY A 708 -9.61 1.72 -20.75
N PRO A 709 -9.02 1.12 -21.79
CA PRO A 709 -9.75 0.56 -22.93
C PRO A 709 -10.69 -0.54 -22.44
N TRP A 710 -11.94 -0.53 -22.92
CA TRP A 710 -13.02 -1.25 -22.25
C TRP A 710 -12.80 -2.77 -22.11
N HIS A 711 -12.29 -3.43 -23.15
CA HIS A 711 -12.06 -4.87 -23.21
C HIS A 711 -10.77 -5.25 -22.47
N SER A 712 -9.71 -4.45 -22.64
CA SER A 712 -8.47 -4.63 -21.89
C SER A 712 -8.69 -4.48 -20.38
N THR A 713 -9.53 -3.54 -19.95
CA THR A 713 -9.88 -3.36 -18.53
C THR A 713 -10.72 -4.52 -17.97
N LEU A 714 -11.58 -5.17 -18.78
CA LEU A 714 -12.27 -6.40 -18.35
C LEU A 714 -11.28 -7.53 -18.05
N LYS A 715 -10.27 -7.69 -18.91
CA LYS A 715 -9.19 -8.67 -18.70
C LYS A 715 -8.35 -8.32 -17.48
N LEU A 716 -8.00 -7.04 -17.30
CA LEU A 716 -7.29 -6.57 -16.12
C LEU A 716 -8.07 -6.88 -14.84
N ALA A 717 -9.39 -6.64 -14.80
CA ALA A 717 -10.21 -6.95 -13.63
C ALA A 717 -10.15 -8.44 -13.26
N GLN A 718 -10.21 -9.31 -14.26
CA GLN A 718 -10.07 -10.77 -14.09
C GLN A 718 -8.67 -11.16 -13.59
N THR A 719 -7.61 -10.69 -14.25
CA THR A 719 -6.22 -10.99 -13.86
C THR A 719 -5.93 -10.48 -12.45
N MET A 720 -6.33 -9.25 -12.14
CA MET A 720 -6.13 -8.65 -10.81
C MET A 720 -6.83 -9.45 -9.71
N GLN A 721 -8.02 -10.00 -9.99
CA GLN A 721 -8.71 -10.86 -9.03
C GLN A 721 -7.96 -12.16 -8.75
N GLN A 722 -7.43 -12.80 -9.79
CA GLN A 722 -6.63 -14.03 -9.67
C GLN A 722 -5.31 -13.78 -8.94
N GLU A 723 -4.62 -12.69 -9.29
CA GLU A 723 -3.39 -12.29 -8.63
C GLU A 723 -3.64 -11.89 -7.16
N PHE A 724 -4.74 -11.22 -6.84
CA PHE A 724 -5.07 -10.93 -5.45
C PHE A 724 -5.36 -12.20 -4.66
N GLN A 725 -6.06 -13.19 -5.23
CA GLN A 725 -6.24 -14.50 -4.60
C GLN A 725 -4.89 -15.20 -4.32
N ARG A 726 -3.94 -15.11 -5.26
CA ARG A 726 -2.58 -15.62 -5.06
C ARG A 726 -1.83 -14.85 -3.97
N TYR A 727 -1.95 -13.53 -3.95
CA TYR A 727 -1.32 -12.63 -2.99
C TYR A 727 -1.74 -12.95 -1.55
N VAL A 728 -3.03 -13.19 -1.33
CA VAL A 728 -3.61 -13.52 -0.02
C VAL A 728 -3.54 -15.01 0.33
N ALA A 729 -2.67 -15.76 -0.34
CA ALA A 729 -2.45 -17.19 -0.09
C ALA A 729 -3.73 -18.04 -0.21
N GLN A 730 -4.59 -17.73 -1.18
CA GLN A 730 -5.87 -18.40 -1.42
C GLN A 730 -6.85 -18.32 -0.24
N ASN A 731 -6.70 -17.32 0.64
CA ASN A 731 -7.61 -17.12 1.76
C ASN A 731 -9.00 -16.69 1.27
N PRO A 732 -10.07 -17.49 1.52
CA PRO A 732 -11.43 -17.16 1.08
C PRO A 732 -12.07 -16.01 1.86
N ASP A 733 -11.54 -15.62 3.02
CA ASP A 733 -12.06 -14.51 3.83
C ASP A 733 -11.50 -13.14 3.40
N ILE A 734 -10.51 -13.11 2.48
CA ILE A 734 -9.91 -11.87 1.96
C ILE A 734 -10.14 -11.80 0.45
N HIS A 735 -11.00 -10.87 0.04
CA HIS A 735 -11.34 -10.62 -1.35
C HIS A 735 -11.73 -9.15 -1.53
N PHE A 736 -11.93 -8.72 -2.77
CA PHE A 736 -12.46 -7.39 -3.07
C PHE A 736 -13.69 -7.50 -3.96
N SER A 737 -14.54 -6.48 -3.88
CA SER A 737 -15.64 -6.29 -4.82
C SER A 737 -15.31 -5.18 -5.80
N ALA A 738 -15.82 -5.26 -7.03
CA ALA A 738 -15.53 -4.29 -8.08
C ALA A 738 -16.75 -3.88 -8.92
N GLY A 739 -16.76 -2.62 -9.34
CA GLY A 739 -17.68 -2.07 -10.33
C GLY A 739 -16.96 -1.75 -11.64
N LEU A 740 -17.54 -2.21 -12.76
CA LEU A 740 -17.10 -1.95 -14.13
C LEU A 740 -18.16 -1.11 -14.85
N ALA A 741 -17.82 0.15 -15.13
CA ALA A 741 -18.70 1.09 -15.82
C ALA A 741 -18.13 1.48 -17.20
N MET A 742 -18.81 1.05 -18.26
CA MET A 742 -18.44 1.36 -19.64
C MET A 742 -19.09 2.67 -20.10
N THR A 743 -18.32 3.53 -20.75
CA THR A 743 -18.79 4.83 -21.25
C THR A 743 -18.12 5.21 -22.56
N LYS A 744 -18.76 6.12 -23.30
CA LYS A 744 -18.12 6.79 -24.44
C LYS A 744 -17.13 7.84 -23.96
N PRO A 745 -16.08 8.14 -24.75
CA PRO A 745 -15.20 9.27 -24.47
C PRO A 745 -16.00 10.57 -24.36
N GLY A 746 -15.52 11.51 -23.54
CA GLY A 746 -16.11 12.84 -23.36
C GLY A 746 -17.08 12.98 -22.18
N LEU A 747 -17.51 11.89 -21.53
CA LEU A 747 -18.33 11.97 -20.32
C LEU A 747 -17.55 12.66 -19.17
N PRO A 748 -18.13 13.61 -18.43
CA PRO A 748 -17.47 14.24 -17.29
C PRO A 748 -16.99 13.23 -16.25
N ILE A 749 -15.77 13.43 -15.73
CA ILE A 749 -15.13 12.49 -14.79
C ILE A 749 -15.99 12.20 -13.54
N ARG A 750 -16.67 13.20 -12.99
CA ARG A 750 -17.52 13.00 -11.81
C ARG A 750 -18.65 12.00 -12.09
N GLN A 751 -19.30 12.13 -13.25
CA GLN A 751 -20.33 11.19 -13.68
C GLN A 751 -19.74 9.79 -13.91
N LEU A 752 -18.51 9.69 -14.44
CA LEU A 752 -17.78 8.43 -14.52
C LEU A 752 -17.57 7.80 -13.15
N ALA A 753 -17.15 8.60 -12.17
CA ALA A 753 -16.95 8.15 -10.80
C ALA A 753 -18.26 7.68 -10.15
N ASP A 754 -19.34 8.44 -10.31
CA ASP A 754 -20.67 8.11 -9.77
C ASP A 754 -21.21 6.79 -10.36
N LEU A 755 -21.01 6.55 -11.66
CA LEU A 755 -21.41 5.29 -12.31
C LEU A 755 -20.61 4.10 -11.80
N ALA A 756 -19.30 4.27 -11.62
CA ALA A 756 -18.43 3.22 -11.11
C ALA A 756 -18.70 2.92 -9.62
N GLU A 757 -18.99 3.96 -8.82
CA GLU A 757 -19.41 3.82 -7.42
C GLU A 757 -20.71 3.03 -7.31
N LYS A 758 -21.73 3.40 -8.10
CA LYS A 758 -22.98 2.66 -8.14
C LYS A 758 -22.78 1.19 -8.51
N ALA A 759 -21.93 0.91 -9.51
CA ALA A 759 -21.62 -0.47 -9.90
C ALA A 759 -20.92 -1.25 -8.79
N LEU A 760 -20.00 -0.61 -8.05
CA LEU A 760 -19.34 -1.22 -6.89
C LEU A 760 -20.34 -1.50 -5.76
N ASP A 761 -21.24 -0.55 -5.46
CA ASP A 761 -22.30 -0.74 -4.47
C ASP A 761 -23.22 -1.91 -4.84
N ASP A 762 -23.58 -2.04 -6.11
CA ASP A 762 -24.37 -3.17 -6.61
C ASP A 762 -23.61 -4.50 -6.47
N ALA A 763 -22.29 -4.51 -6.67
CA ALA A 763 -21.47 -5.69 -6.45
C ALA A 763 -21.45 -6.09 -4.96
N LYS A 764 -21.31 -5.12 -4.06
CA LYS A 764 -21.31 -5.34 -2.60
C LYS A 764 -22.66 -5.83 -2.05
N LYS A 765 -23.76 -5.68 -2.81
CA LYS A 765 -25.08 -6.24 -2.46
C LYS A 765 -25.21 -7.74 -2.77
N VAL A 766 -24.33 -8.31 -3.60
CA VAL A 766 -24.29 -9.75 -3.84
C VAL A 766 -24.02 -10.46 -2.51
N PRO A 767 -24.80 -11.49 -2.12
CA PRO A 767 -24.57 -12.21 -0.86
C PRO A 767 -23.14 -12.74 -0.76
N GLY A 768 -22.45 -12.40 0.34
CA GLY A 768 -21.05 -12.75 0.54
C GLY A 768 -20.04 -11.79 -0.09
N LYS A 769 -20.49 -10.75 -0.80
CA LYS A 769 -19.64 -9.82 -1.57
C LYS A 769 -18.77 -10.62 -2.56
N ASN A 770 -17.45 -10.39 -2.63
CA ASN A 770 -16.56 -11.15 -3.53
C ASN A 770 -17.10 -11.19 -4.96
N ALA A 771 -17.54 -10.02 -5.43
CA ALA A 771 -18.40 -9.91 -6.59
C ALA A 771 -17.99 -8.75 -7.50
N VAL A 772 -18.49 -8.82 -8.72
CA VAL A 772 -18.26 -7.81 -9.74
C VAL A 772 -19.57 -7.44 -10.43
N THR A 773 -19.78 -6.15 -10.62
CA THR A 773 -20.85 -5.64 -11.48
C THR A 773 -20.26 -5.22 -12.80
N CYS A 774 -20.70 -5.84 -13.90
CA CYS A 774 -20.28 -5.53 -15.26
C CYS A 774 -21.50 -5.46 -16.17
N PHE A 775 -21.59 -4.41 -16.99
CA PHE A 775 -22.74 -4.16 -17.89
C PHE A 775 -24.11 -4.23 -17.18
N GLY A 776 -24.16 -3.76 -15.94
CA GLY A 776 -25.36 -3.76 -15.09
C GLY A 776 -25.77 -5.16 -14.60
N GLN A 777 -24.91 -6.16 -14.70
CA GLN A 777 -25.11 -7.49 -14.13
C GLN A 777 -24.13 -7.71 -12.98
N SER A 778 -24.64 -8.02 -11.79
CA SER A 778 -23.84 -8.29 -10.60
C SER A 778 -23.74 -9.80 -10.38
N VAL A 779 -22.51 -10.31 -10.31
CA VAL A 779 -22.21 -11.75 -10.20
C VAL A 779 -21.02 -11.99 -9.27
N SER A 780 -20.89 -13.22 -8.76
CA SER A 780 -19.66 -13.64 -8.08
C SER A 780 -18.45 -13.59 -9.02
N TRP A 781 -17.24 -13.42 -8.51
CA TRP A 781 -16.03 -13.54 -9.33
C TRP A 781 -15.88 -14.90 -10.01
N GLY A 782 -16.35 -15.97 -9.36
CA GLY A 782 -16.39 -17.32 -9.94
C GLY A 782 -17.25 -17.38 -11.20
N ASP A 783 -18.47 -16.81 -11.14
CA ASP A 783 -19.36 -16.73 -12.30
C ASP A 783 -18.84 -15.77 -13.37
N PHE A 784 -18.21 -14.66 -12.98
CA PHE A 784 -17.58 -13.74 -13.92
C PHE A 784 -16.47 -14.44 -14.73
N ASN A 785 -15.61 -15.22 -14.08
CA ASN A 785 -14.57 -15.99 -14.74
C ASN A 785 -15.15 -17.00 -15.74
N LEU A 786 -16.25 -17.67 -15.38
CA LEU A 786 -16.97 -18.55 -16.30
C LEU A 786 -17.56 -17.78 -17.49
N LEU A 787 -18.16 -16.62 -17.25
CA LEU A 787 -18.76 -15.76 -18.30
C LEU A 787 -17.70 -15.21 -19.26
N MET A 788 -16.51 -14.84 -18.77
CA MET A 788 -15.39 -14.43 -19.62
C MET A 788 -14.91 -15.60 -20.50
N ALA A 789 -14.85 -16.82 -19.95
CA ALA A 789 -14.57 -18.01 -20.75
C ALA A 789 -15.69 -18.29 -21.79
N ARG A 790 -16.95 -18.04 -21.44
CA ARG A 790 -18.08 -18.13 -22.39
C ARG A 790 -18.01 -17.07 -23.48
N ALA A 791 -17.49 -15.87 -23.19
CA ALA A 791 -17.30 -14.83 -24.21
C ALA A 791 -16.30 -15.31 -25.28
N GLN A 792 -15.18 -15.91 -24.86
CA GLN A 792 -14.20 -16.51 -25.77
C GLN A 792 -14.78 -17.70 -26.55
N GLY A 793 -15.56 -18.55 -25.89
CA GLY A 793 -16.28 -19.65 -26.54
C GLY A 793 -17.26 -19.17 -27.60
N LEU A 794 -18.01 -18.10 -27.31
CA LEU A 794 -18.92 -17.45 -28.25
C LEU A 794 -18.17 -16.81 -29.41
N ASP A 795 -17.06 -16.11 -29.16
CA ASP A 795 -16.18 -15.55 -30.20
C ASP A 795 -15.72 -16.63 -31.17
N ARG A 796 -15.27 -17.78 -30.64
CA ARG A 796 -14.82 -18.93 -31.43
C ARG A 796 -15.92 -19.47 -32.33
N VAL A 797 -17.08 -19.84 -31.76
CA VAL A 797 -18.18 -20.43 -32.57
C VAL A 797 -18.80 -19.40 -33.52
N ALA A 798 -18.77 -18.11 -33.18
CA ALA A 798 -19.23 -17.04 -34.06
C ALA A 798 -18.36 -16.91 -35.31
N GLN A 799 -17.04 -17.02 -35.15
CA GLN A 799 -16.08 -16.94 -36.25
C GLN A 799 -16.06 -18.24 -37.08
N GLU A 800 -15.93 -19.40 -36.42
CA GLU A 800 -15.86 -20.72 -37.09
C GLU A 800 -17.09 -20.97 -37.97
N HIS A 801 -18.27 -20.54 -37.51
CA HIS A 801 -19.54 -20.80 -38.19
C HIS A 801 -20.18 -19.55 -38.79
N ALA A 802 -19.45 -18.42 -38.90
CA ALA A 802 -19.95 -17.16 -39.47
C ALA A 802 -21.37 -16.78 -38.99
N LEU A 803 -21.58 -16.78 -37.66
CA LEU A 803 -22.89 -16.50 -37.09
C LEU A 803 -23.29 -15.05 -37.38
N SER A 804 -24.48 -14.86 -37.98
CA SER A 804 -24.93 -13.51 -38.34
C SER A 804 -25.14 -12.61 -37.12
N THR A 805 -24.83 -11.32 -37.27
CA THR A 805 -25.06 -10.30 -36.23
C THR A 805 -26.50 -10.29 -35.72
N GLY A 806 -27.49 -10.43 -36.61
CA GLY A 806 -28.91 -10.49 -36.23
C GLY A 806 -29.30 -11.71 -35.39
N TYR A 807 -28.61 -12.84 -35.58
CA TYR A 807 -28.77 -14.01 -34.71
C TYR A 807 -28.28 -13.69 -33.30
N LEU A 808 -27.05 -13.17 -33.19
CA LEU A 808 -26.39 -12.84 -31.93
C LEU A 808 -27.15 -11.76 -31.14
N TYR A 809 -27.61 -10.68 -31.77
CA TYR A 809 -28.43 -9.67 -31.10
C TYR A 809 -29.74 -10.25 -30.55
N GLY A 810 -30.35 -11.20 -31.25
CA GLY A 810 -31.57 -11.80 -30.73
C GLY A 810 -31.35 -12.80 -29.60
N LEU A 811 -30.10 -13.22 -29.32
CA LEU A 811 -29.78 -13.94 -28.09
C LEU A 811 -30.01 -13.06 -26.86
N LEU A 812 -29.79 -11.74 -26.93
CA LEU A 812 -30.06 -10.81 -25.82
C LEU A 812 -31.52 -10.91 -25.36
N HIS A 813 -32.46 -10.98 -26.30
CA HIS A 813 -33.87 -11.14 -25.98
C HIS A 813 -34.16 -12.49 -25.31
N LEU A 814 -33.52 -13.57 -25.77
CA LEU A 814 -33.67 -14.90 -25.16
C LEU A 814 -33.07 -14.93 -23.75
N THR A 815 -31.96 -14.22 -23.53
CA THR A 815 -31.34 -14.03 -22.22
C THR A 815 -32.25 -13.26 -21.28
N ASP A 816 -32.91 -12.20 -21.75
CA ASP A 816 -33.93 -11.46 -20.98
C ASP A 816 -35.14 -12.31 -20.62
N MET A 817 -35.60 -13.15 -21.55
CA MET A 817 -36.68 -14.10 -21.27
C MET A 817 -36.23 -15.10 -20.19
N ALA A 818 -35.08 -15.74 -20.38
CA ALA A 818 -34.57 -16.76 -19.46
C ALA A 818 -34.43 -16.25 -18.02
N GLY A 819 -34.00 -15.00 -17.84
CA GLY A 819 -33.87 -14.40 -16.53
C GLY A 819 -35.19 -13.96 -15.86
N LYS A 820 -36.29 -13.89 -16.60
CA LYS A 820 -37.63 -13.48 -16.10
C LYS A 820 -38.62 -14.64 -16.08
N VAL A 821 -38.16 -15.88 -16.09
CA VAL A 821 -39.04 -17.06 -16.07
C VAL A 821 -39.82 -17.14 -14.74
N GLU A 822 -39.18 -16.81 -13.63
CA GLU A 822 -39.84 -16.81 -12.30
C GLU A 822 -40.93 -15.73 -12.20
N GLU A 823 -40.72 -14.57 -12.83
CA GLU A 823 -41.72 -13.49 -12.89
C GLU A 823 -42.85 -13.79 -13.89
N ARG A 824 -42.53 -14.48 -14.99
CA ARG A 824 -43.40 -14.71 -16.16
C ARG A 824 -43.11 -16.08 -16.76
N PRO A 825 -43.87 -17.13 -16.38
CA PRO A 825 -43.63 -18.50 -16.83
C PRO A 825 -43.62 -18.70 -18.34
N GLU A 826 -44.35 -17.87 -19.11
CA GLU A 826 -44.36 -17.88 -20.57
C GLU A 826 -42.96 -17.64 -21.17
N ASN A 827 -42.05 -17.02 -20.41
CA ASN A 827 -40.68 -16.83 -20.84
C ASN A 827 -39.90 -18.14 -20.97
N ALA A 828 -40.36 -19.26 -20.40
CA ALA A 828 -39.78 -20.58 -20.63
C ALA A 828 -39.74 -20.98 -22.13
N LEU A 829 -40.54 -20.32 -22.97
CA LEU A 829 -40.51 -20.43 -24.43
C LEU A 829 -39.17 -20.02 -25.06
N TRP A 830 -38.26 -19.38 -24.31
CA TRP A 830 -36.93 -19.03 -24.78
C TRP A 830 -36.18 -20.26 -25.34
N HIS A 831 -36.36 -21.45 -24.75
CA HIS A 831 -35.78 -22.70 -25.23
C HIS A 831 -36.24 -23.04 -26.66
N SER A 832 -37.55 -23.05 -26.90
CA SER A 832 -38.14 -23.34 -28.21
C SER A 832 -37.76 -22.26 -29.24
N ARG A 833 -37.73 -20.98 -28.83
CA ARG A 833 -37.31 -19.87 -29.68
C ARG A 833 -35.84 -19.93 -30.05
N PHE A 834 -34.97 -20.33 -29.11
CA PHE A 834 -33.55 -20.60 -29.38
C PHE A 834 -33.42 -21.70 -30.43
N ALA A 835 -34.02 -22.87 -30.19
CA ALA A 835 -33.93 -24.01 -31.10
C ALA A 835 -34.41 -23.65 -32.52
N TYR A 836 -35.54 -22.94 -32.63
CA TYR A 836 -36.07 -22.48 -33.91
C TYR A 836 -35.12 -21.50 -34.63
N ARG A 837 -34.61 -20.48 -33.93
CA ARG A 837 -33.69 -19.50 -34.50
C ARG A 837 -32.38 -20.14 -34.96
N THR A 838 -31.81 -21.02 -34.13
CA THR A 838 -30.57 -21.75 -34.44
C THR A 838 -30.77 -22.66 -35.65
N ARG A 839 -31.88 -23.40 -35.73
CA ARG A 839 -32.17 -24.25 -36.90
C ARG A 839 -32.30 -23.44 -38.19
N ARG A 840 -32.98 -22.29 -38.15
CA ARG A 840 -33.11 -21.39 -39.31
C ARG A 840 -31.77 -20.87 -39.83
N LEU A 841 -30.85 -20.51 -38.93
CA LEU A 841 -29.50 -20.10 -39.31
C LEU A 841 -28.75 -21.24 -40.00
N ILE A 842 -28.71 -22.41 -39.36
CA ILE A 842 -27.99 -23.60 -39.83
C ILE A 842 -28.52 -24.11 -41.18
N GLU A 843 -29.83 -23.99 -41.44
CA GLU A 843 -30.43 -24.40 -42.72
C GLU A 843 -29.81 -23.68 -43.91
N THR A 844 -29.37 -22.44 -43.73
CA THR A 844 -28.75 -21.64 -44.78
C THR A 844 -27.27 -21.98 -45.03
N GLN A 845 -26.56 -22.48 -44.02
CA GLN A 845 -25.10 -22.71 -44.06
C GLN A 845 -24.70 -23.97 -44.84
N PHE A 846 -25.48 -25.05 -44.76
CA PHE A 846 -25.13 -26.34 -45.37
C PHE A 846 -25.88 -26.64 -46.68
N LYS A 847 -26.32 -25.61 -47.41
CA LYS A 847 -27.06 -25.80 -48.67
C LYS A 847 -26.23 -26.48 -49.77
N GLN A 848 -24.91 -26.36 -49.71
CA GLN A 848 -23.97 -26.89 -50.71
C GLN A 848 -23.67 -28.40 -50.55
N ILE A 849 -24.06 -29.03 -49.44
CA ILE A 849 -23.91 -30.49 -49.28
C ILE A 849 -25.04 -31.20 -50.03
N GLU A 850 -24.68 -31.95 -51.08
CA GLU A 850 -25.62 -32.67 -51.95
C GLU A 850 -26.25 -33.89 -51.27
N ASN A 851 -25.44 -34.66 -50.53
CA ASN A 851 -25.91 -35.83 -49.79
C ASN A 851 -26.82 -35.40 -48.63
N ARG A 852 -28.07 -35.86 -48.65
CA ARG A 852 -29.10 -35.51 -47.65
C ARG A 852 -28.71 -35.95 -46.24
N ASP A 853 -28.16 -37.13 -46.08
CA ASP A 853 -27.87 -37.71 -44.76
C ASP A 853 -26.64 -37.07 -44.14
N GLU A 854 -25.60 -36.82 -44.95
CA GLU A 854 -24.42 -36.06 -44.53
C GLU A 854 -24.78 -34.62 -44.16
N ARG A 855 -25.64 -33.97 -44.95
CA ARG A 855 -26.13 -32.62 -44.66
C ARG A 855 -26.90 -32.58 -43.35
N GLU A 856 -27.81 -33.52 -43.11
CA GLU A 856 -28.57 -33.54 -41.85
C GLU A 856 -27.69 -33.90 -40.64
N ALA A 857 -26.69 -34.78 -40.81
CA ALA A 857 -25.70 -35.07 -39.79
C ALA A 857 -24.87 -33.84 -39.42
N ALA A 858 -24.36 -33.08 -40.42
CA ALA A 858 -23.63 -31.84 -40.19
C ALA A 858 -24.47 -30.80 -39.45
N ARG A 859 -25.74 -30.62 -39.86
CA ARG A 859 -26.68 -29.71 -39.19
C ARG A 859 -26.93 -30.08 -37.74
N ARG A 860 -27.13 -31.37 -37.44
CA ARG A 860 -27.33 -31.85 -36.06
C ARG A 860 -26.10 -31.62 -35.19
N ARG A 861 -24.90 -31.86 -35.73
CA ARG A 861 -23.64 -31.60 -35.02
C ARG A 861 -23.51 -30.12 -34.64
N LEU A 862 -23.66 -29.21 -35.61
CA LEU A 862 -23.58 -27.77 -35.33
C LEU A 862 -24.68 -27.30 -34.38
N GLN A 863 -25.90 -27.81 -34.55
CA GLN A 863 -27.01 -27.46 -33.65
C GLN A 863 -26.74 -27.91 -32.22
N ALA A 864 -26.16 -29.10 -32.04
CA ALA A 864 -25.77 -29.61 -30.73
C ALA A 864 -24.63 -28.78 -30.12
N GLU A 865 -23.63 -28.40 -30.91
CA GLU A 865 -22.53 -27.53 -30.46
C GLU A 865 -23.04 -26.17 -29.98
N LEU A 866 -23.86 -25.49 -30.79
CA LEU A 866 -24.44 -24.19 -30.42
C LEU A 866 -25.41 -24.30 -29.24
N ALA A 867 -26.18 -25.38 -29.15
CA ALA A 867 -27.05 -25.63 -28.00
C ALA A 867 -26.24 -25.82 -26.72
N HIS A 868 -25.13 -26.54 -26.78
CA HIS A 868 -24.25 -26.73 -25.65
C HIS A 868 -23.60 -25.40 -25.22
N GLU A 869 -22.95 -24.70 -26.15
CA GLU A 869 -22.18 -23.49 -25.85
C GLU A 869 -23.07 -22.30 -25.44
N ILE A 870 -24.13 -22.03 -26.20
CA ILE A 870 -24.95 -20.81 -26.04
C ILE A 870 -26.14 -21.05 -25.11
N ALA A 871 -26.85 -22.18 -25.24
CA ALA A 871 -28.06 -22.40 -24.47
C ALA A 871 -27.79 -23.07 -23.12
N GLU A 872 -27.10 -24.21 -23.08
CA GLU A 872 -26.87 -24.97 -21.83
C GLU A 872 -25.81 -24.32 -20.94
N ALA A 873 -24.59 -24.13 -21.47
CA ALA A 873 -23.47 -23.55 -20.74
C ALA A 873 -23.60 -22.03 -20.57
N GLY A 874 -24.36 -21.37 -21.46
CA GLY A 874 -24.60 -19.93 -21.44
C GLY A 874 -25.91 -19.53 -20.77
N ILE A 875 -26.96 -19.32 -21.57
CA ILE A 875 -28.24 -18.71 -21.16
C ILE A 875 -28.89 -19.45 -19.98
N LYS A 876 -28.96 -20.79 -20.02
CA LYS A 876 -29.61 -21.59 -18.96
C LYS A 876 -28.87 -21.48 -17.63
N LYS A 877 -27.54 -21.54 -17.67
CA LYS A 877 -26.70 -21.50 -16.47
C LYS A 877 -26.63 -20.12 -15.85
N HIS A 878 -26.49 -19.08 -16.67
CA HIS A 878 -26.20 -17.73 -16.20
C HIS A 878 -27.38 -16.76 -16.29
N THR A 879 -28.48 -17.13 -16.93
CA THR A 879 -29.69 -16.31 -17.09
C THR A 879 -29.34 -14.89 -17.59
N HIS A 880 -29.83 -13.82 -16.96
CA HIS A 880 -29.52 -12.43 -17.30
C HIS A 880 -28.01 -12.13 -17.39
N ALA A 881 -27.19 -12.78 -16.56
CA ALA A 881 -25.75 -12.54 -16.51
C ALA A 881 -25.01 -12.98 -17.77
N TYR A 882 -25.61 -13.85 -18.61
CA TYR A 882 -25.03 -14.19 -19.92
C TYR A 882 -24.86 -12.98 -20.84
N LYS A 883 -25.54 -11.86 -20.55
CA LYS A 883 -25.29 -10.56 -21.20
C LYS A 883 -23.84 -10.10 -21.11
N ILE A 884 -23.09 -10.48 -20.05
CA ILE A 884 -21.67 -10.15 -19.96
C ILE A 884 -20.91 -10.75 -21.14
N ALA A 885 -21.13 -12.04 -21.42
CA ALA A 885 -20.50 -12.72 -22.55
C ALA A 885 -20.98 -12.15 -23.90
N LEU A 886 -22.29 -11.95 -24.05
CA LEU A 886 -22.88 -11.40 -25.27
C LEU A 886 -22.37 -9.98 -25.59
N PHE A 887 -22.36 -9.07 -24.61
CA PHE A 887 -21.87 -7.70 -24.82
C PHE A 887 -20.37 -7.66 -25.08
N THR A 888 -19.59 -8.51 -24.42
CA THR A 888 -18.15 -8.63 -24.69
C THR A 888 -17.90 -9.05 -26.15
N HIS A 889 -18.67 -9.99 -26.68
CA HIS A 889 -18.61 -10.34 -28.10
C HIS A 889 -19.09 -9.17 -29.00
N LEU A 890 -20.31 -8.69 -28.79
CA LEU A 890 -20.96 -7.71 -29.66
C LEU A 890 -20.19 -6.40 -29.76
N TYR A 891 -19.60 -5.92 -28.66
CA TYR A 891 -18.83 -4.68 -28.67
C TYR A 891 -17.48 -4.82 -29.37
N GLN A 892 -16.90 -6.01 -29.49
CA GLN A 892 -15.70 -6.23 -30.32
C GLN A 892 -15.99 -6.19 -31.83
N GLN A 893 -17.26 -6.37 -32.22
CA GLN A 893 -17.71 -6.40 -33.62
C GLN A 893 -18.44 -5.12 -34.04
N ARG A 894 -18.44 -4.10 -33.17
CA ARG A 894 -19.16 -2.86 -33.43
C ARG A 894 -18.36 -1.97 -34.38
N ASP A 895 -19.05 -1.45 -35.38
CA ASP A 895 -18.52 -0.46 -36.31
C ASP A 895 -18.40 0.96 -35.72
#